data_AF-W7T4V9-F1
#
_entry.id   AF-W7T4V9-F1
#
_cell.length_a   1.000
_cell.length_b   1.000
_cell.length_c   1.000
_cell.angle_alpha   90.00
_cell.angle_beta   90.00
_cell.angle_gamma   90.00
#
_symmetry.space_group_name_H-M   'P 1'
#
loop_
_entity.id
_entity.type
_entity.pdbx_description
1 polymer ?
#
loop_
_entity_poly.entity_id
_entity_poly.type
_entity_poly.pdbx_seq_one_letter_code
_entity_poly.pdbx_strand_id
1 'polypeptide(L)'
;MDQDARSNSLEEERNAQLMILACAEGKAKDVEALLAAGFPPHYQEEKEGTSLLMHAARGAHLEIVQILLAAGAPWMAVDRHGKCAGEYAIACDIGDANRKQSVIDFILNHAVMAEMLLGTVEDQTAKANVLEQQRESHDYLGGTVRYERGRLVDQVDEGVMMDWEAPLMEAHASFLCGDDGNRDILNVGFGLGIIDRAIQRRKCRSHTIIEAHPMVLEKMKTDGWYRKAGVTIETGRWQNVLPRLVAQGKKFDGIFFDTYAEHYRDMQGFHAWLPKVMRPGGIYSFFNGLCPDNLFFHAVACQLVKLELEALKFSVDFANVEIEGGASDDNSWKGLRRRYWHGRDEYFLPVAVFEVEEDERAEVTRDALVHPVDSIHGIDGLDSGKADDTLIGEVTREDGTKKEVLLHASLDPEAGGITWRPYTDMEGRSDSLCLLNLRCWFPPMLHDLHRYNIFKRAIWKSIGIIKERVDEDEVEMKEKGDKDIRILDIGTGTGLLSLEAVRAGATQVTACDGFTALAKVADEVVRSAGLERNICVVHKMSSALDEEEIGSIDLIVAEILDSTLLGEGYLSTLRDLYTRGLVDATTHVVPRRARVWAQLVECPELQSHFNIPSADVTCMGDGRPKPLHLSLPYIDDEANNWAEDKTLSSPKLSILSRKKREILGEKSGGPISSKALSAPFILLEIDFAAAAAESKSSVDSSNGPIIVGPNLSVPILSAGSVQGALMWWELICSDGVETYSSAPRDIDIDPLWQDHWKPCIWPITLPFDITPSQEVSVQGAHHDRSIWIEIGSTPHESLKRLREGPHPCLCGLHTFLPSERIIELNDARREEAYSECLRTILDAKDLEIKTILDICDGGMTLFNMIQGWKTASNSARLHHLNLVSLEEDVWHGAVLEKSCLLLKAESRNAFHAIHEIPQIKIWHGAGRGENWDSACWGDVQVLCGDGYYSNIGVNRPIWSWLNFWILRTALAPILARNVVILPFQVRLMASVIECPSLFRVYGGGNPIDEEKLGGWDHTAFRRAMSEAASRAVFDEDKDLAVSLADYPHRFLTPPALLMRMDLHHAIDWTASQAHDGAYRRNVIHVPFCRAGNAHALALWIDVDLTYGAAVGSEPSLSLSGCLHRYSRQSLRWMSGESVVEERTGERNKCVEIKAMLDVVSTPGIWTDCQIIEVDGD
;
A
#
# COMPACT_ATOMS: atom_id res chain seq x y z
N MET A 1 43.83 32.23 16.35
CA MET A 1 42.41 32.03 16.71
C MET A 1 41.53 33.20 16.28
N ASP A 2 41.80 34.45 16.65
CA ASP A 2 40.92 35.59 16.27
C ASP A 2 41.07 36.11 14.82
N GLN A 3 42.18 35.79 14.13
CA GLN A 3 42.40 36.16 12.71
C GLN A 3 41.83 35.13 11.74
N ASP A 4 41.95 33.83 12.01
CA ASP A 4 41.39 32.77 11.14
C ASP A 4 39.85 32.75 11.20
N ALA A 5 39.26 32.97 12.38
CA ALA A 5 37.81 33.09 12.54
C ALA A 5 37.21 34.29 11.77
N ARG A 6 37.94 35.42 11.73
CA ARG A 6 37.55 36.58 10.93
C ARG A 6 37.76 36.39 9.42
N SER A 7 38.72 35.57 9.02
CA SER A 7 38.96 35.28 7.61
C SER A 7 37.91 34.32 7.05
N ASN A 8 37.52 33.30 7.82
CA ASN A 8 36.44 32.38 7.45
C ASN A 8 35.08 33.09 7.38
N SER A 9 34.76 33.98 8.33
CA SER A 9 33.49 34.72 8.32
C SER A 9 33.36 35.67 7.11
N LEU A 10 34.46 36.28 6.67
CA LEU A 10 34.49 37.15 5.48
C LEU A 10 34.34 36.35 4.17
N GLU A 11 34.85 35.11 4.14
CA GLU A 11 34.72 34.22 2.98
C GLU A 11 33.30 33.65 2.87
N GLU A 12 32.68 33.30 4.00
CA GLU A 12 31.28 32.87 4.09
C GLU A 12 30.31 33.98 3.66
N GLU A 13 30.48 35.21 4.15
CA GLU A 13 29.68 36.38 3.74
C GLU A 13 29.81 36.65 2.23
N ARG A 14 31.02 36.51 1.69
CA ARG A 14 31.28 36.69 0.26
C ARG A 14 30.60 35.61 -0.59
N ASN A 15 30.66 34.35 -0.16
CA ASN A 15 30.02 33.24 -0.87
C ASN A 15 28.50 33.35 -0.82
N ALA A 16 27.93 33.77 0.32
CA ALA A 16 26.51 34.05 0.44
C ALA A 16 26.05 35.15 -0.52
N GLN A 17 26.81 36.25 -0.59
CA GLN A 17 26.50 37.35 -1.51
C GLN A 17 26.59 36.91 -2.99
N LEU A 18 27.56 36.06 -3.33
CA LEU A 18 27.70 35.49 -4.68
C LEU A 18 26.53 34.57 -5.04
N MET A 19 26.11 33.71 -4.10
CA MET A 19 24.99 32.79 -4.29
C MET A 19 23.66 33.54 -4.48
N ILE A 20 23.39 34.54 -3.64
CA ILE A 20 22.19 35.38 -3.76
C ILE A 20 22.18 36.09 -5.12
N LEU A 21 23.31 36.67 -5.52
CA LEU A 21 23.41 37.39 -6.80
C LEU A 21 23.22 36.43 -7.99
N ALA A 22 23.81 35.24 -7.94
CA ALA A 22 23.64 34.22 -8.98
C ALA A 22 22.18 33.79 -9.11
N CYS A 23 21.48 33.60 -7.99
CA CYS A 23 20.05 33.30 -7.97
C CYS A 23 19.20 34.45 -8.54
N ALA A 24 19.49 35.70 -8.15
CA ALA A 24 18.72 36.87 -8.58
C ALA A 24 18.96 37.26 -10.06
N GLU A 25 20.16 37.02 -10.59
CA GLU A 25 20.56 37.39 -11.95
C GLU A 25 20.38 36.26 -12.98
N GLY A 26 19.97 35.06 -12.57
CA GLY A 26 19.73 33.94 -13.50
C GLY A 26 21.00 33.21 -13.93
N LYS A 27 22.04 33.18 -13.09
CA LYS A 27 23.33 32.52 -13.38
C LYS A 27 23.33 31.07 -12.90
N ALA A 28 22.58 30.19 -13.56
CA ALA A 28 22.41 28.79 -13.16
C ALA A 28 23.73 28.03 -12.92
N LYS A 29 24.72 28.19 -13.81
CA LYS A 29 26.03 27.54 -13.67
C LYS A 29 26.80 27.95 -12.41
N ASP A 30 26.66 29.20 -11.98
CA ASP A 30 27.31 29.69 -10.77
C ASP A 30 26.62 29.13 -9.52
N VAL A 31 25.27 29.01 -9.56
CA VAL A 31 24.49 28.35 -8.51
C VAL A 31 24.88 26.88 -8.38
N GLU A 32 24.94 26.13 -9.48
CA GLU A 32 25.36 24.72 -9.47
C GLU A 32 26.77 24.55 -8.90
N ALA A 33 27.72 25.40 -9.33
CA ALA A 33 29.10 25.35 -8.84
C ALA A 33 29.20 25.63 -7.34
N LEU A 34 28.40 26.56 -6.82
CA LEU A 34 28.36 26.90 -5.39
C LEU A 34 27.68 25.80 -4.56
N LEU A 35 26.59 25.20 -5.05
CA LEU A 35 25.96 24.04 -4.40
C LEU A 35 26.90 22.84 -4.37
N ALA A 36 27.60 22.56 -5.48
CA ALA A 36 28.61 21.50 -5.54
C ALA A 36 29.82 21.75 -4.62
N ALA A 37 30.08 23.01 -4.27
CA ALA A 37 31.07 23.39 -3.27
C ALA A 37 30.55 23.30 -1.81
N GLY A 38 29.32 22.82 -1.61
CA GLY A 38 28.70 22.62 -0.29
C GLY A 38 27.92 23.82 0.25
N PHE A 39 27.56 24.80 -0.58
CA PHE A 39 26.72 25.91 -0.12
C PHE A 39 25.30 25.42 0.24
N PRO A 40 24.74 25.78 1.41
CA PRO A 40 23.46 25.23 1.86
C PRO A 40 22.28 25.73 1.00
N PRO A 41 21.48 24.84 0.37
CA PRO A 41 20.35 25.22 -0.48
C PRO A 41 19.17 25.83 0.29
N HIS A 42 19.11 25.60 1.61
CA HIS A 42 18.11 26.16 2.52
C HIS A 42 18.49 27.54 3.09
N TYR A 43 19.57 28.16 2.61
CA TYR A 43 20.04 29.45 3.12
C TYR A 43 18.98 30.57 3.00
N GLN A 44 18.82 31.34 4.07
CA GLN A 44 18.03 32.57 4.12
C GLN A 44 18.92 33.73 4.58
N GLU A 45 18.84 34.88 3.90
CA GLU A 45 19.62 36.05 4.31
C GLU A 45 19.16 36.61 5.66
N GLU A 46 20.08 37.11 6.48
CA GLU A 46 19.77 37.58 7.83
C GLU A 46 18.87 38.83 7.89
N LYS A 47 18.86 39.65 6.84
CA LYS A 47 18.20 40.95 6.88
C LYS A 47 16.68 40.82 6.77
N GLU A 48 16.22 40.23 5.67
CA GLU A 48 14.79 40.09 5.36
C GLU A 48 14.30 38.64 5.52
N GLY A 49 15.21 37.66 5.69
CA GLY A 49 14.86 36.24 5.70
C GLY A 49 14.59 35.68 4.29
N THR A 50 14.97 36.37 3.23
CA THR A 50 14.74 35.91 1.85
C THR A 50 15.56 34.65 1.57
N SER A 51 14.90 33.59 1.10
CA SER A 51 15.59 32.35 0.70
C SER A 51 16.18 32.44 -0.71
N LEU A 52 17.13 31.56 -1.03
CA LEU A 52 17.66 31.43 -2.39
C LEU A 52 16.53 31.18 -3.42
N LEU A 53 15.55 30.36 -3.04
CA LEU A 53 14.40 30.05 -3.88
C LEU A 53 13.51 31.28 -4.14
N MET A 54 13.32 32.14 -3.13
CA MET A 54 12.61 33.42 -3.30
C MET A 54 13.35 34.39 -4.22
N HIS A 55 14.68 34.45 -4.14
CA HIS A 55 15.48 35.27 -5.06
C HIS A 55 15.35 34.79 -6.51
N ALA A 56 15.39 33.47 -6.74
CA ALA A 56 15.19 32.88 -8.05
C ALA A 56 13.76 33.09 -8.58
N ALA A 57 12.75 32.91 -7.72
CA ALA A 57 11.34 33.11 -8.05
C ALA A 57 11.02 34.57 -8.39
N ARG A 58 11.60 35.53 -7.67
CA ARG A 58 11.44 36.98 -7.93
C ARG A 58 11.95 37.38 -9.32
N GLY A 59 12.98 36.70 -9.83
CA GLY A 59 13.51 36.90 -11.19
C GLY A 59 12.84 36.04 -12.27
N ALA A 60 11.93 35.13 -11.88
CA ALA A 60 11.36 34.06 -12.70
C ALA A 60 12.41 33.19 -13.40
N HIS A 61 13.47 32.83 -12.69
CA HIS A 61 14.56 31.99 -13.21
C HIS A 61 14.25 30.51 -13.00
N LEU A 62 13.43 29.93 -13.90
CA LEU A 62 12.94 28.54 -13.80
C LEU A 62 14.06 27.51 -13.60
N GLU A 63 15.15 27.62 -14.37
CA GLU A 63 16.30 26.71 -14.27
C GLU A 63 16.91 26.70 -12.87
N ILE A 64 17.03 27.87 -12.23
CA ILE A 64 17.56 27.98 -10.86
C ILE A 64 16.55 27.45 -9.83
N VAL A 65 15.26 27.72 -10.03
CA VAL A 65 14.19 27.17 -9.18
C VAL A 65 14.22 25.64 -9.19
N GLN A 66 14.41 25.02 -10.37
CA GLN A 66 14.58 23.57 -10.53
C GLN A 66 15.82 23.06 -9.80
N ILE A 67 16.97 23.72 -9.98
CA ILE A 67 18.23 23.35 -9.32
C ILE A 67 18.10 23.41 -7.80
N LEU A 68 17.53 24.49 -7.26
CA LEU A 68 17.40 24.70 -5.82
C LEU A 68 16.42 23.71 -5.18
N LEU A 69 15.26 23.47 -5.80
CA LEU A 69 14.28 22.49 -5.30
C LEU A 69 14.84 21.06 -5.37
N ALA A 70 15.55 20.70 -6.45
CA ALA A 70 16.25 19.41 -6.55
C ALA A 70 17.37 19.24 -5.51
N ALA A 71 17.99 20.35 -5.09
CA ALA A 71 18.98 20.37 -4.01
C ALA A 71 18.35 20.35 -2.61
N GLY A 72 17.02 20.32 -2.47
CA GLY A 72 16.32 20.28 -1.19
C GLY A 72 16.06 21.65 -0.56
N ALA A 73 16.00 22.73 -1.37
CA ALA A 73 15.55 24.02 -0.88
C ALA A 73 14.07 23.94 -0.42
N PRO A 74 13.72 24.44 0.78
CA PRO A 74 12.36 24.35 1.29
C PRO A 74 11.41 25.26 0.51
N TRP A 75 10.41 24.65 -0.15
CA TRP A 75 9.39 25.39 -0.92
C TRP A 75 8.50 26.28 -0.02
N MET A 76 8.26 25.83 1.22
CA MET A 76 7.41 26.49 2.23
C MET A 76 8.14 27.53 3.10
N ALA A 77 9.43 27.78 2.88
CA ALA A 77 10.13 28.82 3.62
C ALA A 77 9.46 30.19 3.37
N VAL A 78 9.32 30.98 4.43
CA VAL A 78 8.79 32.34 4.40
C VAL A 78 9.84 33.35 4.86
N ASP A 79 9.78 34.56 4.29
CA ASP A 79 10.59 35.68 4.74
C ASP A 79 9.99 36.33 6.02
N ARG A 80 10.62 37.39 6.52
CA ARG A 80 10.15 38.12 7.72
C ARG A 80 8.82 38.87 7.50
N HIS A 81 8.37 38.98 6.25
CA HIS A 81 7.08 39.55 5.87
C HIS A 81 6.03 38.45 5.64
N GLY A 82 6.37 37.18 5.89
CA GLY A 82 5.50 36.02 5.71
C GLY A 82 5.37 35.53 4.26
N LYS A 83 6.19 36.05 3.33
CA LYS A 83 6.09 35.71 1.90
C LYS A 83 6.93 34.50 1.53
N CYS A 84 6.34 33.57 0.77
CA CYS A 84 7.03 32.39 0.24
C CYS A 84 7.54 32.60 -1.20
N ALA A 85 8.32 31.64 -1.72
CA ALA A 85 8.83 31.72 -3.09
C ALA A 85 7.72 31.80 -4.15
N GLY A 86 6.60 31.09 -3.94
CA GLY A 86 5.44 31.15 -4.84
C GLY A 86 4.81 32.55 -4.91
N GLU A 87 4.72 33.26 -3.78
CA GLU A 87 4.23 34.66 -3.78
C GLU A 87 5.20 35.63 -4.46
N TYR A 88 6.50 35.38 -4.37
CA TYR A 88 7.49 36.15 -5.13
C TYR A 88 7.39 35.88 -6.64
N ALA A 89 7.07 34.65 -7.05
CA ALA A 89 6.78 34.34 -8.46
C ALA A 89 5.48 35.03 -8.91
N ILE A 90 4.43 35.03 -8.11
CA ILE A 90 3.15 35.72 -8.41
C ILE A 90 3.34 37.25 -8.47
N ALA A 91 4.14 37.82 -7.58
CA ALA A 91 4.34 39.27 -7.50
C ALA A 91 5.42 39.80 -8.46
N CYS A 92 6.15 38.93 -9.18
CA CYS A 92 7.20 39.41 -10.08
C CYS A 92 6.62 40.20 -11.26
N ASP A 93 7.24 41.36 -11.52
CA ASP A 93 6.91 42.27 -12.61
C ASP A 93 7.94 42.08 -13.74
N ILE A 94 7.82 40.94 -14.42
CA ILE A 94 8.59 40.65 -15.62
C ILE A 94 7.66 40.76 -16.83
N GLY A 95 8.12 41.38 -17.92
CA GLY A 95 7.32 41.55 -19.15
C GLY A 95 7.04 40.25 -19.93
N ASP A 96 7.20 39.08 -19.30
CA ASP A 96 7.02 37.76 -19.89
C ASP A 96 6.11 36.92 -18.97
N ALA A 97 4.81 36.95 -19.28
CA ALA A 97 3.78 36.26 -18.51
C ALA A 97 3.92 34.73 -18.54
N ASN A 98 4.42 34.17 -19.65
CA ASN A 98 4.59 32.72 -19.78
C ASN A 98 5.71 32.22 -18.87
N ARG A 99 6.86 32.91 -18.86
CA ARG A 99 7.98 32.55 -17.98
C ARG A 99 7.62 32.65 -16.50
N LYS A 100 6.86 33.69 -16.14
CA LYS A 100 6.31 33.86 -14.81
C LYS A 100 5.40 32.68 -14.43
N GLN A 101 4.45 32.35 -15.30
CA GLN A 101 3.51 31.24 -15.06
C GLN A 101 4.23 29.90 -14.92
N SER A 102 5.23 29.60 -15.77
CA SER A 102 6.01 28.35 -15.67
C SER A 102 6.72 28.18 -14.34
N VAL A 103 7.19 29.27 -13.71
CA VAL A 103 7.80 29.21 -12.37
C VAL A 103 6.75 28.97 -11.29
N ILE A 104 5.59 29.62 -11.39
CA ILE A 104 4.47 29.42 -10.46
C ILE A 104 4.01 27.96 -10.52
N ASP A 105 3.75 27.45 -11.73
CA ASP A 105 3.30 26.07 -11.95
C ASP A 105 4.33 25.06 -11.43
N PHE A 106 5.62 25.30 -11.67
CA PHE A 106 6.67 24.38 -11.20
C PHE A 106 6.76 24.33 -9.67
N ILE A 107 6.75 25.49 -9.00
CA ILE A 107 6.78 25.54 -7.53
C ILE A 107 5.49 24.94 -6.97
N LEU A 108 4.33 25.21 -7.58
CA LEU A 108 3.03 24.69 -7.14
C LEU A 108 2.97 23.17 -7.27
N ASN A 109 3.35 22.62 -8.43
CA ASN A 109 3.41 21.18 -8.64
C ASN A 109 4.40 20.51 -7.69
N HIS A 110 5.58 21.11 -7.49
CA HIS A 110 6.56 20.60 -6.53
C HIS A 110 6.02 20.62 -5.10
N ALA A 111 5.31 21.68 -4.70
CA ALA A 111 4.68 21.80 -3.38
C ALA A 111 3.57 20.77 -3.17
N VAL A 112 2.65 20.63 -4.14
CA VAL A 112 1.58 19.62 -4.11
C VAL A 112 2.17 18.22 -4.00
N MET A 113 3.17 17.90 -4.83
CA MET A 113 3.88 16.63 -4.72
C MET A 113 4.49 16.47 -3.34
N ALA A 114 5.31 17.42 -2.87
CA ALA A 114 5.97 17.36 -1.57
C ALA A 114 4.98 17.15 -0.40
N GLU A 115 3.82 17.80 -0.41
CA GLU A 115 2.79 17.60 0.61
C GLU A 115 2.09 16.24 0.50
N MET A 116 1.86 15.73 -0.72
CA MET A 116 1.41 14.34 -0.91
C MET A 116 2.46 13.34 -0.41
N LEU A 117 3.75 13.60 -0.65
CA LEU A 117 4.86 12.78 -0.17
C LEU A 117 4.92 12.78 1.36
N LEU A 118 4.91 13.96 1.98
CA LEU A 118 4.98 14.11 3.44
C LEU A 118 3.72 13.59 4.15
N GLY A 119 2.53 13.76 3.55
CA GLY A 119 1.28 13.22 4.07
C GLY A 119 1.29 11.68 4.21
N THR A 120 2.05 10.97 3.38
CA THR A 120 2.25 9.50 3.50
C THR A 120 3.28 9.10 4.55
N VAL A 121 4.26 9.96 4.84
CA VAL A 121 5.29 9.75 5.88
C VAL A 121 4.73 10.08 7.27
N GLU A 122 3.90 11.11 7.36
CA GLU A 122 3.14 11.47 8.56
C GLU A 122 2.11 10.42 8.96
N ASP A 123 1.73 9.47 8.09
CA ASP A 123 0.86 8.36 8.48
C ASP A 123 1.55 7.35 9.43
N GLN A 124 2.89 7.42 9.57
CA GLN A 124 3.66 6.64 10.54
C GLN A 124 4.05 7.43 11.83
N THR A 125 4.06 8.76 11.80
CA THR A 125 4.45 9.62 12.95
C THR A 125 3.36 10.55 13.50
N ALA A 126 2.30 10.86 12.75
CA ALA A 126 1.28 11.84 13.14
C ALA A 126 0.21 11.34 14.12
N LYS A 127 0.33 10.11 14.65
CA LYS A 127 -0.39 9.74 15.88
C LYS A 127 0.24 10.35 17.14
N ALA A 128 1.49 10.81 17.09
CA ALA A 128 2.17 11.45 18.23
C ALA A 128 1.88 12.96 18.32
N ASN A 129 1.94 13.71 17.21
CA ASN A 129 1.78 15.17 17.26
C ASN A 129 0.34 15.68 17.33
N VAL A 130 -0.66 14.85 17.00
CA VAL A 130 -2.07 15.20 17.25
C VAL A 130 -2.34 15.30 18.75
N LEU A 131 -1.65 14.54 19.60
CA LEU A 131 -1.78 14.61 21.06
C LEU A 131 -1.09 15.85 21.66
N GLU A 132 -0.05 16.37 21.02
CA GLU A 132 0.67 17.57 21.50
C GLU A 132 -0.01 18.87 21.05
N GLN A 133 -0.64 18.90 19.87
CA GLN A 133 -1.44 20.05 19.43
C GLN A 133 -2.90 20.03 19.95
N GLN A 134 -3.46 18.86 20.31
CA GLN A 134 -4.72 18.79 21.08
C GLN A 134 -4.59 19.38 22.50
N ARG A 135 -3.36 19.51 23.04
CA ARG A 135 -3.16 20.17 24.34
C ARG A 135 -3.44 21.68 24.31
N GLU A 136 -3.49 22.29 23.12
CA GLU A 136 -3.91 23.68 22.96
C GLU A 136 -5.35 23.84 22.43
N SER A 137 -5.99 22.78 21.91
CA SER A 137 -7.39 22.84 21.49
C SER A 137 -8.30 22.87 22.72
N HIS A 138 -8.95 24.01 22.92
CA HIS A 138 -10.02 24.16 23.89
C HIS A 138 -11.17 23.20 23.54
N ASP A 139 -11.74 22.46 24.51
CA ASP A 139 -12.92 21.61 24.32
C ASP A 139 -14.12 22.50 23.94
N TYR A 140 -14.29 22.72 22.63
CA TYR A 140 -15.31 23.62 22.09
C TYR A 140 -16.72 23.16 22.46
N LEU A 141 -17.00 21.84 22.43
CA LEU A 141 -18.34 21.33 22.71
C LEU A 141 -18.68 21.33 24.22
N GLY A 142 -17.66 21.22 25.08
CA GLY A 142 -17.80 21.44 26.52
C GLY A 142 -17.74 22.91 26.92
N GLY A 143 -17.36 23.80 26.00
CA GLY A 143 -17.15 25.21 26.23
C GLY A 143 -18.41 26.08 26.17
N THR A 144 -18.26 27.34 26.55
CA THR A 144 -19.31 28.37 26.41
C THR A 144 -19.09 29.21 25.15
N VAL A 145 -20.20 29.61 24.51
CA VAL A 145 -20.17 30.54 23.36
C VAL A 145 -21.02 31.77 23.65
N ARG A 146 -20.60 32.91 23.11
CA ARG A 146 -21.29 34.21 23.23
C ARG A 146 -21.66 34.76 21.86
N TYR A 147 -22.91 35.20 21.74
CA TYR A 147 -23.38 35.95 20.59
C TYR A 147 -23.23 37.44 20.86
N GLU A 148 -22.38 38.12 20.10
CA GLU A 148 -22.12 39.55 20.27
C GLU A 148 -22.31 40.25 18.93
N ARG A 149 -23.25 41.20 18.79
CA ARG A 149 -23.34 42.13 17.63
C ARG A 149 -22.94 41.54 16.26
N GLY A 150 -23.54 40.43 15.84
CA GLY A 150 -23.28 39.81 14.53
C GLY A 150 -22.14 38.78 14.49
N ARG A 151 -21.46 38.50 15.61
CA ARG A 151 -20.42 37.46 15.72
C ARG A 151 -20.74 36.40 16.78
N LEU A 152 -20.24 35.19 16.55
CA LEU A 152 -20.21 34.08 17.49
C LEU A 152 -18.77 33.89 17.96
N VAL A 153 -18.56 33.97 19.28
CA VAL A 153 -17.24 33.94 19.91
C VAL A 153 -17.23 32.83 20.95
N ASP A 154 -16.15 32.09 21.06
CA ASP A 154 -16.00 31.04 22.07
C ASP A 154 -15.56 31.61 23.44
N GLN A 155 -15.21 30.71 24.37
CA GLN A 155 -14.81 31.07 25.72
C GLN A 155 -13.40 31.64 25.85
N VAL A 156 -12.56 31.55 24.81
CA VAL A 156 -11.19 32.10 24.77
C VAL A 156 -11.06 33.32 23.86
N ASP A 157 -12.19 33.97 23.55
CA ASP A 157 -12.29 35.13 22.67
C ASP A 157 -11.82 34.83 21.22
N GLU A 158 -11.97 33.59 20.76
CA GLU A 158 -11.76 33.19 19.36
C GLU A 158 -13.05 33.36 18.55
N GLY A 159 -12.93 33.87 17.32
CA GLY A 159 -14.06 33.97 16.41
C GLY A 159 -14.46 32.59 15.89
N VAL A 160 -15.69 32.17 16.14
CA VAL A 160 -16.29 30.92 15.62
C VAL A 160 -16.88 31.16 14.24
N MET A 161 -17.65 32.24 14.10
CA MET A 161 -18.28 32.68 12.85
C MET A 161 -18.61 34.16 12.94
N MET A 162 -18.46 34.91 11.84
CA MET A 162 -18.63 36.36 11.81
C MET A 162 -19.62 36.81 10.72
N ASP A 163 -20.23 37.99 10.88
CA ASP A 163 -21.24 38.50 9.94
C ASP A 163 -20.68 38.92 8.57
N TRP A 164 -19.38 39.25 8.48
CA TRP A 164 -18.73 39.57 7.22
C TRP A 164 -18.75 38.41 6.22
N GLU A 165 -18.94 37.17 6.68
CA GLU A 165 -19.06 35.97 5.82
C GLU A 165 -20.39 35.93 5.04
N ALA A 166 -21.34 36.83 5.34
CA ALA A 166 -22.66 36.80 4.73
C ALA A 166 -22.68 36.79 3.19
N PRO A 167 -21.86 37.58 2.47
CA PRO A 167 -21.78 37.50 1.01
C PRO A 167 -21.28 36.14 0.52
N LEU A 168 -20.33 35.53 1.23
CA LEU A 168 -19.78 34.21 0.90
C LEU A 168 -20.82 33.11 1.08
N MET A 169 -21.52 33.12 2.22
CA MET A 169 -22.60 32.18 2.51
C MET A 169 -23.77 32.32 1.53
N GLU A 170 -24.05 33.56 1.09
CA GLU A 170 -25.05 33.82 0.05
C GLU A 170 -24.59 33.28 -1.31
N ALA A 171 -23.30 33.35 -1.65
CA ALA A 171 -22.76 32.73 -2.86
C ALA A 171 -22.81 31.20 -2.81
N HIS A 172 -22.37 30.58 -1.70
CA HIS A 172 -22.45 29.15 -1.44
C HIS A 172 -23.88 28.62 -1.60
N ALA A 173 -24.82 29.23 -0.90
CA ALA A 173 -26.22 28.83 -0.97
C ALA A 173 -26.83 29.02 -2.38
N SER A 174 -26.25 29.88 -3.24
CA SER A 174 -26.69 30.05 -4.62
C SER A 174 -26.39 28.81 -5.45
N PHE A 175 -25.16 28.27 -5.34
CA PHE A 175 -24.78 27.03 -5.99
C PHE A 175 -25.56 25.84 -5.44
N LEU A 176 -25.66 25.72 -4.12
CA LEU A 176 -26.31 24.58 -3.47
C LEU A 176 -27.80 24.46 -3.82
N CYS A 177 -28.55 25.57 -3.77
CA CYS A 177 -30.00 25.55 -3.96
C CYS A 177 -30.43 25.52 -5.44
N GLY A 178 -29.62 26.08 -6.34
CA GLY A 178 -30.04 26.35 -7.72
C GLY A 178 -31.26 27.28 -7.81
N ASP A 179 -31.83 27.41 -9.02
CA ASP A 179 -32.94 28.33 -9.28
C ASP A 179 -34.34 27.69 -9.19
N ASP A 180 -34.43 26.35 -9.11
CA ASP A 180 -35.70 25.60 -9.20
C ASP A 180 -36.45 25.46 -7.86
N GLY A 181 -35.76 25.75 -6.74
CA GLY A 181 -36.30 25.67 -5.39
C GLY A 181 -36.70 24.27 -4.92
N ASN A 182 -36.27 23.20 -5.62
CA ASN A 182 -36.75 21.84 -5.40
C ASN A 182 -35.65 20.88 -4.90
N ARG A 183 -34.62 21.40 -4.24
CA ARG A 183 -33.46 20.61 -3.76
C ARG A 183 -33.56 20.23 -2.28
N ASP A 184 -33.08 19.05 -1.90
CA ASP A 184 -32.83 18.68 -0.51
C ASP A 184 -31.43 19.14 -0.10
N ILE A 185 -31.33 20.07 0.84
CA ILE A 185 -30.05 20.67 1.24
C ILE A 185 -29.68 20.19 2.65
N LEU A 186 -28.43 19.77 2.82
CA LEU A 186 -27.81 19.47 4.11
C LEU A 186 -26.81 20.57 4.45
N ASN A 187 -26.93 21.15 5.64
CA ASN A 187 -25.90 21.99 6.25
C ASN A 187 -25.27 21.26 7.44
N VAL A 188 -23.95 21.27 7.54
CA VAL A 188 -23.18 20.66 8.63
C VAL A 188 -22.37 21.75 9.33
N GLY A 189 -22.85 22.15 10.52
CA GLY A 189 -22.39 23.33 11.25
C GLY A 189 -23.35 24.50 11.07
N PHE A 190 -24.06 24.89 12.14
CA PHE A 190 -25.04 25.97 12.07
C PHE A 190 -24.40 27.35 12.32
N GLY A 191 -23.52 27.46 13.32
CA GLY A 191 -22.88 28.71 13.69
C GLY A 191 -23.87 29.85 13.96
N LEU A 192 -23.79 30.93 13.18
CA LEU A 192 -24.74 32.07 13.23
C LEU A 192 -26.02 31.85 12.40
N GLY A 193 -26.14 30.73 11.70
CA GLY A 193 -27.23 30.39 10.80
C GLY A 193 -27.30 31.27 9.54
N ILE A 194 -26.16 31.81 9.10
CA ILE A 194 -26.08 32.75 7.97
C ILE A 194 -26.45 32.02 6.67
N ILE A 195 -25.76 30.91 6.38
CA ILE A 195 -26.07 30.10 5.19
C ILE A 195 -27.47 29.51 5.26
N ASP A 196 -27.92 29.09 6.44
CA ASP A 196 -29.27 28.54 6.63
C ASP A 196 -30.36 29.56 6.28
N ARG A 197 -30.15 30.84 6.61
CA ARG A 197 -31.07 31.92 6.20
C ARG A 197 -31.03 32.12 4.69
N ALA A 198 -29.85 32.05 4.07
CA ALA A 198 -29.71 32.16 2.62
C ALA A 198 -30.43 31.01 1.89
N ILE A 199 -30.22 29.76 2.32
CA ILE A 199 -30.91 28.56 1.81
C ILE A 199 -32.43 28.72 1.92
N GLN A 200 -32.92 29.14 3.09
CA GLN A 200 -34.36 29.32 3.32
C GLN A 200 -34.98 30.46 2.48
N ARG A 201 -34.22 31.52 2.16
CA ARG A 201 -34.69 32.61 1.27
C ARG A 201 -34.84 32.15 -0.17
N ARG A 202 -33.94 31.28 -0.64
CA ARG A 202 -33.97 30.73 -2.01
C ARG A 202 -35.04 29.67 -2.22
N LYS A 203 -35.63 29.17 -1.13
CA LYS A 203 -36.59 28.06 -1.07
C LYS A 203 -35.92 26.75 -1.50
N CYS A 204 -36.16 25.70 -0.73
CA CYS A 204 -35.68 24.35 -1.02
C CYS A 204 -36.78 23.34 -0.67
N ARG A 205 -36.68 22.12 -1.19
CA ARG A 205 -37.65 21.04 -0.89
C ARG A 205 -37.56 20.62 0.57
N SER A 206 -36.34 20.44 1.06
CA SER A 206 -36.07 20.20 2.47
C SER A 206 -34.72 20.79 2.88
N HIS A 207 -34.58 21.12 4.16
CA HIS A 207 -33.36 21.67 4.72
C HIS A 207 -33.01 20.92 6.01
N THR A 208 -31.96 20.12 5.97
CA THR A 208 -31.46 19.38 7.14
C THR A 208 -30.23 20.09 7.69
N ILE A 209 -30.17 20.30 9.00
CA ILE A 209 -29.07 20.99 9.67
C ILE A 209 -28.51 20.06 10.75
N ILE A 210 -27.21 19.79 10.71
CA ILE A 210 -26.48 19.07 11.76
C ILE A 210 -25.77 20.09 12.64
N GLU A 211 -26.03 20.06 13.95
CA GLU A 211 -25.37 20.93 14.93
C GLU A 211 -25.11 20.19 16.25
N ALA A 212 -23.91 20.36 16.80
CA ALA A 212 -23.40 19.62 17.96
C ALA A 212 -23.31 20.47 19.22
N HIS A 213 -23.11 21.79 19.12
CA HIS A 213 -22.84 22.64 20.28
C HIS A 213 -24.12 22.96 21.07
N PRO A 214 -24.20 22.62 22.37
CA PRO A 214 -25.44 22.74 23.17
C PRO A 214 -26.05 24.15 23.18
N MET A 215 -25.23 25.19 23.40
CA MET A 215 -25.73 26.58 23.43
C MET A 215 -26.17 27.10 22.05
N VAL A 216 -25.59 26.61 20.94
CA VAL A 216 -26.04 26.92 19.58
C VAL A 216 -27.40 26.28 19.33
N LEU A 217 -27.59 25.02 19.74
CA LEU A 217 -28.88 24.33 19.68
C LEU A 217 -29.97 25.04 20.50
N GLU A 218 -29.64 25.57 21.69
CA GLU A 218 -30.56 26.39 22.49
C GLU A 218 -30.93 27.70 21.80
N LYS A 219 -29.95 28.37 21.18
CA LYS A 219 -30.20 29.56 20.37
C LYS A 219 -31.12 29.25 19.19
N MET A 220 -30.89 28.14 18.48
CA MET A 220 -31.75 27.68 17.38
C MET A 220 -33.19 27.44 17.84
N LYS A 221 -33.40 26.84 19.03
CA LYS A 221 -34.73 26.66 19.63
C LYS A 221 -35.40 28.01 19.91
N THR A 222 -34.65 28.94 20.49
CA THR A 222 -35.12 30.29 20.84
C THR A 222 -35.51 31.09 19.61
N ASP A 223 -34.69 31.04 18.56
CA ASP A 223 -34.91 31.71 17.28
C ASP A 223 -35.99 31.04 16.42
N GLY A 224 -36.52 29.89 16.87
CA GLY A 224 -37.64 29.20 16.25
C GLY A 224 -37.26 28.33 15.05
N TRP A 225 -35.99 27.94 14.89
CA TRP A 225 -35.54 27.07 13.78
C TRP A 225 -36.25 25.71 13.77
N TYR A 226 -36.49 25.14 14.95
CA TYR A 226 -37.25 23.89 15.12
C TYR A 226 -38.72 23.98 14.66
N ARG A 227 -39.25 25.19 14.45
CA ARG A 227 -40.63 25.43 13.98
C ARG A 227 -40.69 25.94 12.54
N LYS A 228 -39.55 26.11 11.86
CA LYS A 228 -39.52 26.55 10.46
C LYS A 228 -40.00 25.43 9.55
N ALA A 229 -40.86 25.77 8.59
CA ALA A 229 -41.38 24.82 7.63
C ALA A 229 -40.25 24.26 6.75
N GLY A 230 -40.24 22.94 6.54
CA GLY A 230 -39.23 22.26 5.71
C GLY A 230 -37.85 22.10 6.35
N VAL A 231 -37.65 22.53 7.60
CA VAL A 231 -36.38 22.42 8.33
C VAL A 231 -36.38 21.21 9.26
N THR A 232 -35.32 20.40 9.22
CA THR A 232 -35.05 19.29 10.13
C THR A 232 -33.73 19.54 10.85
N ILE A 233 -33.72 19.46 12.18
CA ILE A 233 -32.50 19.63 12.99
C ILE A 233 -32.06 18.26 13.51
N GLU A 234 -30.86 17.84 13.17
CA GLU A 234 -30.21 16.65 13.71
C GLU A 234 -29.18 17.09 14.75
N THR A 235 -29.39 16.67 16.01
CA THR A 235 -28.55 17.07 17.13
C THR A 235 -27.38 16.10 17.31
N GLY A 236 -26.17 16.64 17.34
CA GLY A 236 -24.95 15.88 17.61
C GLY A 236 -23.88 16.07 16.54
N ARG A 237 -22.74 15.45 16.78
CA ARG A 237 -21.61 15.41 15.85
C ARG A 237 -21.99 14.72 14.53
N TRP A 238 -21.52 15.24 13.40
CA TRP A 238 -21.84 14.67 12.08
C TRP A 238 -21.39 13.21 11.96
N GLN A 239 -20.28 12.86 12.61
CA GLN A 239 -19.73 11.51 12.71
C GLN A 239 -20.76 10.49 13.23
N ASN A 240 -21.68 10.94 14.10
CA ASN A 240 -22.75 10.10 14.67
C ASN A 240 -24.08 10.22 13.90
N VAL A 241 -24.29 11.35 13.23
CA VAL A 241 -25.55 11.66 12.52
C VAL A 241 -25.57 11.09 11.10
N LEU A 242 -24.48 11.23 10.34
CA LEU A 242 -24.43 10.73 8.95
C LEU A 242 -24.71 9.23 8.83
N PRO A 243 -24.15 8.33 9.66
CA PRO A 243 -24.46 6.90 9.59
C PRO A 243 -25.96 6.62 9.73
N ARG A 244 -26.65 7.36 10.61
CA ARG A 244 -28.11 7.25 10.79
C ARG A 244 -28.88 7.75 9.59
N LEU A 245 -28.48 8.87 9.00
CA LEU A 245 -29.13 9.43 7.81
C LEU A 245 -28.97 8.49 6.59
N VAL A 246 -27.78 7.91 6.42
CA VAL A 246 -27.51 6.89 5.41
C VAL A 246 -28.36 5.64 5.63
N ALA A 247 -28.44 5.15 6.88
CA ALA A 247 -29.28 3.99 7.21
C ALA A 247 -30.79 4.24 6.96
N GLN A 248 -31.23 5.50 6.99
CA GLN A 248 -32.59 5.90 6.61
C GLN A 248 -32.77 6.11 5.10
N GLY A 249 -31.72 5.91 4.30
CA GLY A 249 -31.73 6.14 2.86
C GLY A 249 -31.84 7.62 2.46
N LYS A 250 -31.52 8.55 3.36
CA LYS A 250 -31.55 9.98 3.03
C LYS A 250 -30.39 10.35 2.12
N LYS A 251 -30.70 11.10 1.07
CA LYS A 251 -29.72 11.72 0.18
C LYS A 251 -30.03 13.19 -0.05
N PHE A 252 -29.02 13.95 -0.41
CA PHE A 252 -29.08 15.40 -0.58
C PHE A 252 -28.64 15.82 -1.98
N ASP A 253 -29.24 16.89 -2.47
CA ASP A 253 -28.93 17.54 -3.75
C ASP A 253 -27.89 18.68 -3.57
N GLY A 254 -27.73 19.16 -2.33
CA GLY A 254 -26.68 20.09 -1.96
C GLY A 254 -26.19 19.83 -0.53
N ILE A 255 -24.88 19.88 -0.31
CA ILE A 255 -24.26 19.72 1.01
C ILE A 255 -23.30 20.86 1.27
N PHE A 256 -23.49 21.57 2.39
CA PHE A 256 -22.54 22.55 2.91
C PHE A 256 -21.85 22.04 4.16
N PHE A 257 -20.52 22.23 4.26
CA PHE A 257 -19.71 21.85 5.41
C PHE A 257 -18.93 23.05 5.97
N ASP A 258 -19.19 23.40 7.22
CA ASP A 258 -18.58 24.54 7.94
C ASP A 258 -18.57 24.27 9.45
N THR A 259 -17.68 23.37 9.86
CA THR A 259 -17.51 22.98 11.27
C THR A 259 -16.39 23.76 11.94
N TYR A 260 -16.54 24.01 13.24
CA TYR A 260 -15.55 24.71 14.04
C TYR A 260 -14.78 23.75 14.96
N ALA A 261 -13.49 24.04 15.17
CA ALA A 261 -12.54 23.22 15.93
C ALA A 261 -12.31 21.81 15.35
N GLU A 262 -12.46 21.65 14.03
CA GLU A 262 -12.11 20.45 13.26
C GLU A 262 -10.90 20.74 12.36
N HIS A 263 -10.05 19.74 12.13
CA HIS A 263 -8.83 19.85 11.33
C HIS A 263 -9.06 19.34 9.89
N TYR A 264 -8.08 19.56 9.00
CA TYR A 264 -8.15 19.06 7.62
C TYR A 264 -8.50 17.56 7.53
N ARG A 265 -7.95 16.72 8.43
CA ARG A 265 -8.27 15.28 8.49
C ARG A 265 -9.74 14.99 8.80
N ASP A 266 -10.41 15.82 9.59
CA ASP A 266 -11.84 15.67 9.86
C ASP A 266 -12.66 15.98 8.60
N MET A 267 -12.24 16.98 7.81
CA MET A 267 -12.79 17.28 6.50
C MET A 267 -12.59 16.10 5.52
N GLN A 268 -11.42 15.47 5.49
CA GLN A 268 -11.19 14.25 4.69
C GLN A 268 -12.10 13.09 5.15
N GLY A 269 -12.24 12.92 6.47
CA GLY A 269 -13.17 11.96 7.05
C GLY A 269 -14.62 12.23 6.63
N PHE A 270 -15.02 13.49 6.49
CA PHE A 270 -16.32 13.88 5.97
C PHE A 270 -16.45 13.62 4.46
N HIS A 271 -15.42 13.92 3.66
CA HIS A 271 -15.42 13.68 2.21
C HIS A 271 -15.72 12.21 1.87
N ALA A 272 -15.20 11.26 2.66
CA ALA A 272 -15.48 9.83 2.51
C ALA A 272 -16.98 9.44 2.65
N TRP A 273 -17.80 10.31 3.25
CA TRP A 273 -19.25 10.13 3.34
C TRP A 273 -20.01 10.71 2.15
N LEU A 274 -19.45 11.70 1.44
CA LEU A 274 -20.16 12.42 0.37
C LEU A 274 -20.80 11.49 -0.68
N PRO A 275 -20.11 10.45 -1.21
CA PRO A 275 -20.72 9.54 -2.19
C PRO A 275 -21.94 8.75 -1.64
N LYS A 276 -22.01 8.58 -0.32
CA LYS A 276 -23.10 7.84 0.36
C LYS A 276 -24.32 8.72 0.60
N VAL A 277 -24.12 10.00 0.88
CA VAL A 277 -25.18 10.94 1.27
C VAL A 277 -25.61 11.91 0.18
N MET A 278 -24.91 11.96 -0.96
CA MET A 278 -25.27 12.87 -2.05
C MET A 278 -25.91 12.15 -3.25
N ARG A 279 -26.78 12.86 -3.97
CA ARG A 279 -27.35 12.40 -5.25
C ARG A 279 -26.43 12.78 -6.42
N PRO A 280 -26.38 11.99 -7.51
CA PRO A 280 -25.70 12.39 -8.73
C PRO A 280 -26.18 13.76 -9.22
N GLY A 281 -25.25 14.61 -9.66
CA GLY A 281 -25.49 16.01 -10.01
C GLY A 281 -25.65 16.94 -8.81
N GLY A 282 -25.55 16.41 -7.59
CA GLY A 282 -25.57 17.20 -6.37
C GLY A 282 -24.31 18.03 -6.20
N ILE A 283 -24.42 19.13 -5.44
CA ILE A 283 -23.33 20.08 -5.24
C ILE A 283 -22.84 20.01 -3.80
N TYR A 284 -21.55 19.72 -3.63
CA TYR A 284 -20.84 19.87 -2.38
C TYR A 284 -20.06 21.19 -2.37
N SER A 285 -20.12 21.87 -1.23
CA SER A 285 -19.32 23.06 -0.97
C SER A 285 -18.99 23.17 0.51
N PHE A 286 -17.98 23.96 0.85
CA PHE A 286 -17.51 24.14 2.22
C PHE A 286 -16.93 25.53 2.45
N PHE A 287 -16.85 25.94 3.72
CA PHE A 287 -16.08 27.13 4.07
C PHE A 287 -14.59 26.86 3.90
N ASN A 288 -13.98 27.48 2.89
CA ASN A 288 -12.59 27.27 2.51
C ASN A 288 -11.65 28.19 3.31
N GLY A 289 -11.47 27.87 4.59
CA GLY A 289 -10.56 28.56 5.50
C GLY A 289 -9.12 28.05 5.51
N LEU A 290 -8.71 27.23 4.53
CA LEU A 290 -7.41 26.54 4.54
C LEU A 290 -6.24 27.51 4.34
N CYS A 291 -5.16 27.37 5.12
CA CYS A 291 -3.96 28.20 4.98
C CYS A 291 -4.24 29.72 4.80
N PRO A 292 -5.04 30.35 5.70
CA PRO A 292 -5.61 31.68 5.46
C PRO A 292 -4.57 32.81 5.43
N ASP A 293 -3.34 32.53 5.88
CA ASP A 293 -2.26 33.49 6.05
C ASP A 293 -1.35 33.61 4.81
N ASN A 294 -1.44 32.68 3.86
CA ASN A 294 -0.59 32.66 2.69
C ASN A 294 -1.35 32.18 1.45
N LEU A 295 -1.49 33.06 0.45
CA LEU A 295 -2.28 32.78 -0.76
C LEU A 295 -1.73 31.59 -1.58
N PHE A 296 -0.41 31.43 -1.62
CA PHE A 296 0.19 30.33 -2.36
C PHE A 296 -0.03 29.00 -1.62
N PHE A 297 0.07 28.98 -0.30
CA PHE A 297 -0.25 27.78 0.50
C PHE A 297 -1.74 27.44 0.41
N HIS A 298 -2.62 28.45 0.40
CA HIS A 298 -4.04 28.28 0.13
C HIS A 298 -4.29 27.64 -1.24
N ALA A 299 -3.57 28.07 -2.28
CA ALA A 299 -3.64 27.47 -3.62
C ALA A 299 -3.16 26.00 -3.63
N VAL A 300 -2.07 25.68 -2.93
CA VAL A 300 -1.60 24.29 -2.75
C VAL A 300 -2.67 23.44 -2.07
N ALA A 301 -3.27 23.93 -0.98
CA ALA A 301 -4.34 23.23 -0.27
C ALA A 301 -5.59 23.01 -1.15
N CYS A 302 -5.96 23.98 -1.98
CA CYS A 302 -7.06 23.83 -2.94
C CYS A 302 -6.77 22.73 -3.98
N GLN A 303 -5.52 22.61 -4.46
CA GLN A 303 -5.15 21.53 -5.39
C GLN A 303 -5.19 20.15 -4.71
N LEU A 304 -4.78 20.06 -3.45
CA LEU A 304 -4.87 18.80 -2.70
C LEU A 304 -6.33 18.36 -2.50
N VAL A 305 -7.22 19.28 -2.09
CA VAL A 305 -8.66 19.00 -1.96
C VAL A 305 -9.27 18.64 -3.30
N LYS A 306 -8.85 19.31 -4.38
CA LYS A 306 -9.30 19.00 -5.74
C LYS A 306 -8.98 17.56 -6.13
N LEU A 307 -7.72 17.16 -6.01
CA LEU A 307 -7.28 15.79 -6.31
C LEU A 307 -8.02 14.75 -5.44
N GLU A 308 -8.24 15.05 -4.17
CA GLU A 308 -8.96 14.19 -3.23
C GLU A 308 -10.43 13.98 -3.63
N LEU A 309 -11.15 15.06 -3.95
CA LEU A 309 -12.56 15.01 -4.34
C LEU A 309 -12.72 14.44 -5.77
N GLU A 310 -11.79 14.70 -6.69
CA GLU A 310 -11.76 14.09 -8.03
C GLU A 310 -11.62 12.56 -7.93
N ALA A 311 -10.80 12.06 -7.00
CA ALA A 311 -10.73 10.63 -6.71
C ALA A 311 -12.07 10.04 -6.21
N LEU A 312 -12.96 10.88 -5.68
CA LEU A 312 -14.32 10.54 -5.26
C LEU A 312 -15.40 10.83 -6.31
N LYS A 313 -15.01 11.08 -7.58
CA LYS A 313 -15.92 11.38 -8.71
C LYS A 313 -16.65 12.73 -8.61
N PHE A 314 -15.94 13.74 -8.12
CA PHE A 314 -16.40 15.12 -8.18
C PHE A 314 -15.62 15.90 -9.23
N SER A 315 -16.32 16.66 -10.05
CA SER A 315 -15.73 17.76 -10.79
C SER A 315 -15.61 18.95 -9.84
N VAL A 316 -14.38 19.42 -9.59
CA VAL A 316 -14.11 20.49 -8.61
C VAL A 316 -13.60 21.75 -9.30
N ASP A 317 -14.26 22.85 -9.02
CA ASP A 317 -13.82 24.19 -9.38
C ASP A 317 -13.76 25.11 -8.14
N PHE A 318 -12.90 26.12 -8.19
CA PHE A 318 -12.74 27.12 -7.16
C PHE A 318 -13.04 28.50 -7.75
N ALA A 319 -14.29 28.95 -7.62
CA ALA A 319 -14.71 30.24 -8.15
C ALA A 319 -14.16 31.39 -7.31
N ASN A 320 -13.56 32.41 -7.94
CA ASN A 320 -13.09 33.59 -7.22
C ASN A 320 -14.26 34.51 -6.85
N VAL A 321 -14.39 34.83 -5.56
CA VAL A 321 -15.40 35.73 -5.02
C VAL A 321 -14.72 36.88 -4.28
N GLU A 322 -15.03 38.11 -4.68
CA GLU A 322 -14.53 39.29 -3.97
C GLU A 322 -15.25 39.47 -2.61
N ILE A 323 -14.48 39.68 -1.55
CA ILE A 323 -14.98 40.00 -0.21
C ILE A 323 -15.02 41.52 -0.04
N GLU A 324 -16.21 42.13 -0.13
CA GLU A 324 -16.34 43.57 0.12
C GLU A 324 -16.22 43.91 1.62
N GLY A 325 -15.08 44.49 2.01
CA GLY A 325 -14.92 45.47 3.11
C GLY A 325 -15.14 45.02 4.55
N GLY A 326 -15.53 43.77 4.83
CA GLY A 326 -15.81 43.28 6.19
C GLY A 326 -14.65 42.53 6.85
N ALA A 327 -13.95 41.66 6.10
CA ALA A 327 -12.81 40.89 6.59
C ALA A 327 -11.52 41.72 6.73
N SER A 328 -11.36 42.74 5.87
CA SER A 328 -10.22 43.66 5.87
C SER A 328 -10.37 44.85 6.84
N ASP A 329 -11.54 45.07 7.47
CA ASP A 329 -11.73 46.10 8.51
C ASP A 329 -11.21 45.61 9.87
N ASP A 330 -10.17 46.27 10.37
CA ASP A 330 -9.57 46.01 11.69
C ASP A 330 -10.58 46.09 12.85
N ASN A 331 -11.69 46.84 12.68
CA ASN A 331 -12.73 46.92 13.70
C ASN A 331 -13.52 45.64 13.86
N SER A 332 -13.71 44.84 12.79
CA SER A 332 -14.41 43.55 12.82
C SER A 332 -13.72 42.55 13.76
N TRP A 333 -12.39 42.66 13.87
CA TRP A 333 -11.54 41.77 14.67
C TRP A 333 -11.25 42.29 16.08
N LYS A 334 -11.75 43.48 16.43
CA LYS A 334 -11.44 44.11 17.72
C LYS A 334 -11.99 43.29 18.89
N GLY A 335 -11.09 42.91 19.79
CA GLY A 335 -11.40 42.13 20.99
C GLY A 335 -11.40 40.62 20.78
N LEU A 336 -11.01 40.13 19.59
CA LEU A 336 -10.75 38.71 19.34
C LEU A 336 -9.26 38.39 19.51
N ARG A 337 -8.95 37.15 19.89
CA ARG A 337 -7.58 36.68 20.16
C ARG A 337 -6.69 36.64 18.91
N ARG A 338 -7.24 36.20 17.77
CA ARG A 338 -6.59 36.20 16.46
C ARG A 338 -7.62 36.37 15.35
N ARG A 339 -7.15 36.65 14.12
CA ARG A 339 -7.98 36.51 12.92
C ARG A 339 -7.84 35.09 12.42
N TYR A 340 -8.92 34.49 11.95
CA TYR A 340 -8.88 33.21 11.24
C TYR A 340 -8.92 33.40 9.72
N TRP A 341 -9.03 34.65 9.26
CA TRP A 341 -8.95 35.03 7.87
C TRP A 341 -7.99 36.21 7.72
N HIS A 342 -6.90 35.96 7.01
CA HIS A 342 -5.87 36.95 6.69
C HIS A 342 -5.75 37.18 5.17
N GLY A 343 -6.51 36.40 4.38
CA GLY A 343 -6.60 36.49 2.94
C GLY A 343 -7.08 37.86 2.49
N ARG A 344 -6.53 38.31 1.35
CA ARG A 344 -6.94 39.55 0.67
C ARG A 344 -8.44 39.49 0.33
N ASP A 345 -8.97 40.53 -0.30
CA ASP A 345 -10.39 40.66 -0.66
C ASP A 345 -10.86 39.62 -1.72
N GLU A 346 -10.21 38.45 -1.86
CA GLU A 346 -10.53 37.35 -2.78
C GLU A 346 -10.69 36.04 -2.01
N TYR A 347 -11.76 35.30 -2.29
CA TYR A 347 -12.11 34.01 -1.70
C TYR A 347 -12.26 32.94 -2.78
N PHE A 348 -11.58 31.81 -2.64
CA PHE A 348 -11.74 30.66 -3.54
C PHE A 348 -12.91 29.78 -3.07
N LEU A 349 -14.07 29.99 -3.68
CA LEU A 349 -15.31 29.29 -3.38
C LEU A 349 -15.31 27.88 -4.00
N PRO A 350 -15.25 26.81 -3.19
CA PRO A 350 -15.28 25.44 -3.70
C PRO A 350 -16.66 25.09 -4.25
N VAL A 351 -16.71 24.64 -5.50
CA VAL A 351 -17.91 24.06 -6.11
C VAL A 351 -17.53 22.68 -6.61
N ALA A 352 -17.94 21.66 -5.86
CA ALA A 352 -17.70 20.27 -6.22
C ALA A 352 -19.03 19.65 -6.68
N VAL A 353 -19.12 19.33 -7.96
CA VAL A 353 -20.30 18.67 -8.55
C VAL A 353 -20.06 17.18 -8.57
N PHE A 354 -20.94 16.40 -7.94
CA PHE A 354 -20.86 14.95 -8.01
C PHE A 354 -21.34 14.50 -9.39
N GLU A 355 -20.43 13.90 -10.14
CA GLU A 355 -20.66 13.63 -11.56
C GLU A 355 -21.84 12.67 -11.74
N VAL A 356 -22.70 12.99 -12.70
CA VAL A 356 -23.77 12.11 -13.16
C VAL A 356 -23.13 11.16 -14.16
N GLU A 357 -23.27 9.85 -13.99
CA GLU A 357 -22.99 8.91 -15.08
C GLU A 357 -23.90 9.32 -16.26
N GLU A 358 -23.33 9.82 -17.35
CA GLU A 358 -24.10 10.33 -18.50
C GLU A 358 -24.96 9.23 -19.12
N ASP A 359 -26.25 9.31 -18.84
CA ASP A 359 -27.32 8.70 -19.66
C ASP A 359 -27.61 9.65 -20.84
N GLU A 360 -27.62 9.11 -22.05
CA GLU A 360 -27.84 9.83 -23.31
C GLU A 360 -29.09 10.75 -23.26
N ARG A 361 -28.91 12.09 -23.34
CA ARG A 361 -29.74 13.08 -24.08
C ARG A 361 -29.40 14.53 -23.68
N ALA A 362 -28.53 15.17 -24.45
CA ALA A 362 -28.61 16.62 -24.71
C ALA A 362 -27.98 16.94 -26.08
N GLU A 363 -28.84 17.09 -27.08
CA GLU A 363 -28.51 17.57 -28.42
C GLU A 363 -28.46 19.11 -28.41
N VAL A 364 -27.58 19.70 -29.26
CA VAL A 364 -27.46 21.13 -29.64
C VAL A 364 -26.58 21.98 -28.67
N THR A 365 -25.37 22.47 -29.00
CA THR A 365 -24.86 23.12 -30.23
C THR A 365 -23.38 22.80 -30.51
N ARG A 366 -23.09 22.05 -31.57
CA ARG A 366 -21.78 22.09 -32.28
C ARG A 366 -21.98 22.77 -33.63
N ASP A 367 -22.02 24.10 -33.60
CA ASP A 367 -21.83 24.93 -34.78
C ASP A 367 -20.39 25.45 -34.74
N ALA A 368 -19.47 24.68 -35.34
CA ALA A 368 -18.36 25.17 -36.16
C ALA A 368 -17.43 24.00 -36.48
N LEU A 369 -17.26 23.77 -37.80
CA LEU A 369 -16.21 22.95 -38.45
C LEU A 369 -16.56 21.47 -38.70
N VAL A 370 -17.56 21.25 -39.57
CA VAL A 370 -17.55 20.12 -40.52
C VAL A 370 -17.65 20.68 -41.93
N HIS A 371 -16.80 20.19 -42.84
CA HIS A 371 -17.13 19.97 -44.25
C HIS A 371 -16.03 19.10 -44.92
N PRO A 372 -16.37 18.32 -45.98
CA PRO A 372 -16.77 16.92 -45.86
C PRO A 372 -16.03 16.03 -46.89
N VAL A 373 -16.43 14.76 -47.01
CA VAL A 373 -16.56 13.92 -48.24
C VAL A 373 -16.64 12.46 -47.76
N ASP A 374 -17.84 11.90 -47.60
CA ASP A 374 -18.56 11.07 -48.60
C ASP A 374 -17.71 9.88 -49.08
N SER A 375 -18.06 8.60 -48.98
CA SER A 375 -19.37 7.95 -49.08
C SER A 375 -19.10 6.44 -49.10
N ILE A 376 -19.82 5.63 -48.31
CA ILE A 376 -20.40 4.36 -48.78
C ILE A 376 -21.73 4.18 -48.02
N HIS A 377 -22.82 4.39 -48.75
CA HIS A 377 -24.17 4.06 -48.33
C HIS A 377 -24.43 2.56 -48.44
N GLY A 378 -25.10 2.03 -47.41
CA GLY A 378 -26.32 1.25 -47.61
C GLY A 378 -26.20 -0.23 -47.26
N ILE A 379 -26.71 -0.59 -46.07
CA ILE A 379 -27.85 -1.52 -45.95
C ILE A 379 -28.71 -1.04 -44.75
N ASP A 380 -29.92 -0.57 -45.07
CA ASP A 380 -30.99 -0.29 -44.12
C ASP A 380 -31.57 -1.59 -43.54
N GLY A 381 -31.86 -1.57 -42.23
CA GLY A 381 -32.83 -2.48 -41.62
C GLY A 381 -32.35 -3.22 -40.38
N LEU A 382 -32.24 -2.52 -39.25
CA LEU A 382 -32.49 -3.09 -37.92
C LEU A 382 -32.93 -1.97 -36.95
N ASP A 383 -33.99 -2.28 -36.23
CA ASP A 383 -34.79 -1.44 -35.34
C ASP A 383 -33.93 -0.82 -34.23
N SER A 384 -33.82 0.50 -34.21
CA SER A 384 -33.11 1.29 -33.19
C SER A 384 -33.97 1.49 -31.95
N GLY A 385 -34.33 0.40 -31.26
CA GLY A 385 -35.17 0.48 -30.08
C GLY A 385 -34.99 -0.72 -29.16
N LYS A 386 -34.23 -0.49 -28.08
CA LYS A 386 -33.88 -1.38 -26.95
C LYS A 386 -32.56 -2.13 -27.06
N ALA A 387 -31.48 -1.48 -26.63
CA ALA A 387 -30.38 -2.17 -25.98
C ALA A 387 -30.72 -2.31 -24.48
N ASP A 388 -31.67 -3.20 -24.17
CA ASP A 388 -31.82 -3.72 -22.81
C ASP A 388 -30.73 -4.80 -22.66
N ASP A 389 -29.53 -4.42 -22.23
CA ASP A 389 -28.38 -5.31 -21.99
C ASP A 389 -28.55 -6.12 -20.69
N THR A 390 -29.68 -6.83 -20.59
CA THR A 390 -30.02 -7.66 -19.44
C THR A 390 -30.47 -9.05 -19.89
N LEU A 391 -29.67 -10.07 -19.58
CA LEU A 391 -30.08 -11.47 -19.66
C LEU A 391 -30.62 -11.90 -18.28
N ILE A 392 -31.93 -12.18 -18.22
CA ILE A 392 -32.56 -12.81 -17.07
C ILE A 392 -32.36 -14.33 -17.21
N GLY A 393 -31.45 -14.89 -16.41
CA GLY A 393 -31.23 -16.33 -16.34
C GLY A 393 -32.00 -16.95 -15.16
N GLU A 394 -32.76 -18.01 -15.41
CA GLU A 394 -33.49 -18.75 -14.37
C GLU A 394 -32.69 -19.99 -13.96
N VAL A 395 -32.07 -19.98 -12.77
CA VAL A 395 -31.32 -21.14 -12.25
C VAL A 395 -32.25 -21.98 -11.39
N THR A 396 -32.46 -23.24 -11.76
CA THR A 396 -33.24 -24.20 -10.96
C THR A 396 -32.29 -25.00 -10.07
N ARG A 397 -32.49 -24.94 -8.76
CA ARG A 397 -31.76 -25.73 -7.76
C ARG A 397 -32.22 -27.20 -7.81
N GLU A 398 -31.43 -28.11 -7.23
CA GLU A 398 -31.75 -29.55 -7.18
C GLU A 398 -33.09 -29.86 -6.47
N ASP A 399 -33.57 -28.97 -5.60
CA ASP A 399 -34.88 -29.05 -4.93
C ASP A 399 -36.05 -28.53 -5.78
N GLY A 400 -35.78 -28.11 -7.02
CA GLY A 400 -36.77 -27.56 -7.95
C GLY A 400 -37.10 -26.08 -7.73
N THR A 401 -36.45 -25.39 -6.78
CA THR A 401 -36.66 -23.95 -6.59
C THR A 401 -35.92 -23.15 -7.66
N LYS A 402 -36.61 -22.17 -8.23
CA LYS A 402 -36.08 -21.31 -9.29
C LYS A 402 -35.66 -19.96 -8.73
N LYS A 403 -34.45 -19.51 -9.07
CA LYS A 403 -33.94 -18.18 -8.72
C LYS A 403 -33.57 -17.44 -10.01
N GLU A 404 -34.14 -16.25 -10.19
CA GLU A 404 -33.72 -15.32 -11.25
C GLU A 404 -32.35 -14.72 -10.89
N VAL A 405 -31.44 -14.74 -11.85
CA VAL A 405 -30.11 -14.14 -11.75
C VAL A 405 -29.95 -13.16 -12.92
N LEU A 406 -29.70 -11.89 -12.59
CA LEU A 406 -29.29 -10.87 -13.56
C LEU A 406 -27.76 -10.93 -13.74
N LEU A 407 -27.33 -11.14 -14.98
CA LEU A 407 -25.92 -11.07 -15.39
C LEU A 407 -25.72 -9.81 -16.22
N HIS A 408 -24.72 -8.99 -15.83
CA HIS A 408 -24.27 -7.85 -16.61
C HIS A 408 -22.82 -8.09 -17.04
N ALA A 409 -22.43 -7.54 -18.19
CA ALA A 409 -21.03 -7.26 -18.38
C ALA A 409 -20.72 -6.18 -19.37
N SER A 410 -19.48 -5.72 -19.23
CA SER A 410 -18.82 -4.99 -20.28
C SER A 410 -17.36 -5.42 -20.37
N LEU A 411 -16.92 -5.61 -21.62
CA LEU A 411 -15.60 -5.17 -22.03
C LEU A 411 -15.63 -3.65 -22.10
N ASP A 412 -14.61 -3.01 -21.56
CA ASP A 412 -14.22 -1.67 -21.95
C ASP A 412 -13.17 -1.79 -23.09
N PRO A 413 -13.57 -1.54 -24.35
CA PRO A 413 -12.66 -1.62 -25.50
C PRO A 413 -11.80 -0.36 -25.67
N GLU A 414 -12.07 0.73 -24.94
CA GLU A 414 -11.24 1.95 -24.93
C GLU A 414 -10.24 1.95 -23.76
N ALA A 415 -10.52 1.24 -22.65
CA ALA A 415 -9.63 1.08 -21.49
C ALA A 415 -8.99 -0.33 -21.32
N GLY A 416 -9.32 -1.30 -22.18
CA GLY A 416 -8.63 -2.58 -22.28
C GLY A 416 -8.89 -3.61 -21.15
N GLY A 417 -10.14 -3.80 -20.71
CA GLY A 417 -10.50 -4.87 -19.76
C GLY A 417 -11.91 -5.42 -19.92
N ILE A 418 -12.16 -6.69 -19.57
CA ILE A 418 -13.51 -7.30 -19.48
C ILE A 418 -13.89 -7.57 -18.04
N THR A 419 -15.08 -7.15 -17.63
CA THR A 419 -15.71 -7.61 -16.38
C THR A 419 -17.15 -8.08 -16.63
N TRP A 420 -17.46 -9.34 -16.28
CA TRP A 420 -18.83 -9.88 -16.17
C TRP A 420 -19.17 -10.06 -14.68
N ARG A 421 -20.29 -9.50 -14.20
CA ARG A 421 -20.67 -9.51 -12.77
C ARG A 421 -22.19 -9.70 -12.57
N PRO A 422 -22.63 -10.50 -11.57
CA PRO A 422 -24.01 -10.50 -11.08
C PRO A 422 -24.38 -9.16 -10.42
N TYR A 423 -25.61 -8.68 -10.61
CA TYR A 423 -26.05 -7.34 -10.16
C TYR A 423 -26.43 -7.23 -8.66
N THR A 424 -26.11 -8.20 -7.80
CA THR A 424 -26.50 -8.14 -6.37
C THR A 424 -25.28 -8.25 -5.45
N ASP A 425 -25.12 -7.27 -4.55
CA ASP A 425 -24.09 -7.07 -3.51
C ASP A 425 -22.74 -6.45 -3.92
N MET A 426 -22.66 -5.11 -3.89
CA MET A 426 -21.38 -4.39 -3.75
C MET A 426 -20.91 -4.35 -2.27
N GLU A 427 -21.83 -4.27 -1.30
CA GLU A 427 -21.47 -4.32 0.15
C GLU A 427 -20.88 -5.69 0.54
N GLY A 428 -21.40 -6.80 0.00
CA GLY A 428 -20.87 -8.15 0.26
C GLY A 428 -19.59 -8.51 -0.50
N ARG A 429 -19.14 -7.71 -1.47
CA ARG A 429 -17.94 -7.99 -2.30
C ARG A 429 -16.64 -7.63 -1.60
N SER A 430 -16.60 -6.50 -0.90
CA SER A 430 -15.46 -6.14 -0.03
C SER A 430 -15.24 -7.24 1.01
N ASP A 431 -16.30 -7.62 1.72
CA ASP A 431 -16.25 -8.70 2.71
C ASP A 431 -15.81 -10.04 2.11
N SER A 432 -16.31 -10.41 0.92
CA SER A 432 -15.95 -11.68 0.27
C SER A 432 -14.48 -11.72 -0.17
N LEU A 433 -13.95 -10.64 -0.76
CA LEU A 433 -12.54 -10.59 -1.18
C LEU A 433 -11.61 -10.53 0.04
N CYS A 434 -11.98 -9.76 1.07
CA CYS A 434 -11.26 -9.73 2.35
C CYS A 434 -11.27 -11.10 3.03
N LEU A 435 -12.40 -11.80 3.09
CA LEU A 435 -12.50 -13.18 3.57
C LEU A 435 -11.63 -14.14 2.74
N LEU A 436 -11.59 -13.98 1.42
CA LEU A 436 -10.77 -14.81 0.55
C LEU A 436 -9.27 -14.63 0.82
N ASN A 437 -8.83 -13.40 1.17
CA ASN A 437 -7.46 -13.15 1.61
C ASN A 437 -7.14 -13.87 2.93
N LEU A 438 -8.11 -14.05 3.84
CA LEU A 438 -7.89 -14.78 5.10
C LEU A 438 -7.58 -16.28 4.92
N ARG A 439 -7.78 -16.84 3.71
CA ARG A 439 -7.44 -18.24 3.41
C ARG A 439 -5.95 -18.55 3.59
N CYS A 440 -5.08 -17.55 3.50
CA CYS A 440 -3.66 -17.78 3.66
C CYS A 440 -3.25 -17.95 5.15
N TRP A 441 -4.14 -17.60 6.08
CA TRP A 441 -3.87 -17.59 7.53
C TRP A 441 -4.75 -18.59 8.30
N PHE A 442 -6.07 -18.51 8.16
CA PHE A 442 -7.00 -19.26 9.02
C PHE A 442 -6.99 -20.78 8.82
N PRO A 443 -7.00 -21.33 7.58
CA PRO A 443 -6.88 -22.77 7.39
C PRO A 443 -5.59 -23.34 8.03
N PRO A 444 -4.37 -22.78 7.79
CA PRO A 444 -3.17 -23.20 8.51
C PRO A 444 -3.30 -23.12 10.03
N MET A 445 -3.94 -22.06 10.55
CA MET A 445 -4.15 -21.88 12.00
C MET A 445 -5.11 -22.91 12.61
N LEU A 446 -6.16 -23.31 11.89
CA LEU A 446 -7.12 -24.33 12.32
C LEU A 446 -6.55 -25.75 12.16
N HIS A 447 -5.66 -25.98 11.20
CA HIS A 447 -4.92 -27.24 11.06
C HIS A 447 -3.75 -27.38 12.05
N ASP A 448 -3.30 -26.29 12.70
CA ASP A 448 -2.31 -26.35 13.78
C ASP A 448 -2.93 -26.82 15.09
N LEU A 449 -3.11 -28.13 15.19
CA LEU A 449 -3.61 -28.81 16.39
C LEU A 449 -2.66 -28.65 17.58
N HIS A 450 -1.36 -28.39 17.36
CA HIS A 450 -0.42 -28.18 18.44
C HIS A 450 -0.67 -26.85 19.14
N ARG A 451 -0.82 -25.77 18.36
CA ARG A 451 -1.25 -24.44 18.81
C ARG A 451 -2.57 -24.52 19.56
N TYR A 452 -3.59 -25.09 18.92
CA TYR A 452 -4.92 -25.27 19.53
C TYR A 452 -4.83 -25.98 20.89
N ASN A 453 -4.12 -27.11 20.97
CA ASN A 453 -4.05 -27.88 22.22
C ASN A 453 -3.28 -27.15 23.33
N ILE A 454 -2.26 -26.34 22.99
CA ILE A 454 -1.51 -25.53 23.97
C ILE A 454 -2.41 -24.42 24.53
N PHE A 455 -3.09 -23.66 23.66
CA PHE A 455 -4.02 -22.62 24.09
C PHE A 455 -5.16 -23.21 24.92
N LYS A 456 -5.76 -24.32 24.47
CA LYS A 456 -6.79 -25.04 25.23
C LYS A 456 -6.32 -25.39 26.64
N ARG A 457 -5.18 -26.06 26.78
CA ARG A 457 -4.67 -26.46 28.10
C ARG A 457 -4.33 -25.25 28.97
N ALA A 458 -3.78 -24.19 28.39
CA ALA A 458 -3.49 -22.95 29.10
C ALA A 458 -4.77 -22.28 29.63
N ILE A 459 -5.81 -22.14 28.79
CA ILE A 459 -7.12 -21.61 29.18
C ILE A 459 -7.71 -22.44 30.32
N TRP A 460 -7.75 -23.76 30.16
CA TRP A 460 -8.32 -24.67 31.17
C TRP A 460 -7.58 -24.57 32.51
N LYS A 461 -6.24 -24.49 32.47
CA LYS A 461 -5.41 -24.35 33.66
C LYS A 461 -5.62 -23.00 34.33
N SER A 462 -5.65 -21.90 33.57
CA SER A 462 -5.91 -20.55 34.11
C SER A 462 -7.29 -20.48 34.79
N ILE A 463 -8.33 -21.06 34.18
CA ILE A 463 -9.67 -21.16 34.79
C ILE A 463 -9.62 -22.01 36.07
N GLY A 464 -8.88 -23.12 36.09
CA GLY A 464 -8.66 -23.93 37.29
C GLY A 464 -8.02 -23.12 38.43
N ILE A 465 -6.96 -22.37 38.15
CA ILE A 465 -6.28 -21.51 39.14
C ILE A 465 -7.23 -20.42 39.66
N ILE A 466 -8.04 -19.81 38.79
CA ILE A 466 -9.02 -18.79 39.18
C ILE A 466 -10.09 -19.37 40.11
N LYS A 467 -10.50 -20.64 39.90
CA LYS A 467 -11.43 -21.37 40.79
C LYS A 467 -10.80 -21.65 42.16
N GLU A 468 -9.54 -22.11 42.20
CA GLU A 468 -8.86 -22.49 43.44
C GLU A 468 -8.51 -21.30 44.35
N ARG A 469 -8.17 -20.12 43.79
CA ARG A 469 -7.83 -18.92 44.59
C ARG A 469 -8.97 -18.38 45.46
N VAL A 470 -10.22 -18.75 45.16
CA VAL A 470 -11.39 -18.34 45.95
C VAL A 470 -11.49 -19.11 47.28
N ASP A 471 -10.88 -20.29 47.38
CA ASP A 471 -10.93 -21.14 48.59
C ASP A 471 -9.99 -20.68 49.72
N GLU A 472 -9.03 -19.77 49.48
CA GLU A 472 -8.07 -19.32 50.52
C GLU A 472 -8.48 -18.00 51.23
N ASP A 473 -9.26 -17.12 50.59
CA ASP A 473 -9.59 -15.78 51.13
C ASP A 473 -10.94 -15.71 51.89
N GLU A 474 -11.81 -16.71 51.80
CA GLU A 474 -13.11 -16.74 52.50
C GLU A 474 -13.27 -17.94 53.46
N VAL A 475 -12.61 -17.86 54.62
CA VAL A 475 -13.00 -18.67 55.79
C VAL A 475 -14.11 -17.95 56.55
N GLU A 476 -15.35 -17.98 56.04
CA GLU A 476 -16.58 -18.09 56.84
C GLU A 476 -17.85 -18.15 55.96
N MET A 477 -18.61 -19.24 56.14
CA MET A 477 -20.00 -19.50 55.70
C MET A 477 -20.27 -20.06 54.27
N LYS A 478 -20.26 -21.40 54.21
CA LYS A 478 -21.08 -22.33 53.38
C LYS A 478 -21.93 -21.74 52.23
N GLU A 479 -21.61 -22.13 51.00
CA GLU A 479 -22.24 -23.17 50.17
C GLU A 479 -21.37 -23.31 48.90
N LYS A 480 -21.12 -24.53 48.40
CA LYS A 480 -20.35 -24.73 47.15
C LYS A 480 -21.07 -24.00 46.00
N GLY A 481 -20.60 -22.81 45.62
CA GLY A 481 -21.21 -21.98 44.58
C GLY A 481 -20.16 -21.54 43.56
N ASP A 482 -20.41 -21.85 42.29
CA ASP A 482 -19.64 -21.42 41.11
C ASP A 482 -19.30 -19.92 41.18
N LYS A 483 -18.00 -19.58 41.26
CA LYS A 483 -17.56 -18.22 40.95
C LYS A 483 -17.93 -17.90 39.49
N ASP A 484 -18.52 -16.73 39.28
CA ASP A 484 -18.71 -16.15 37.94
C ASP A 484 -17.31 -15.84 37.36
N ILE A 485 -16.89 -16.58 36.34
CA ILE A 485 -15.59 -16.42 35.68
C ILE A 485 -15.81 -15.75 34.33
N ARG A 486 -15.32 -14.52 34.22
CA ARG A 486 -15.49 -13.68 33.04
C ARG A 486 -14.22 -13.61 32.21
N ILE A 487 -14.36 -13.88 30.92
CA ILE A 487 -13.25 -13.97 29.98
C ILE A 487 -13.41 -12.95 28.86
N LEU A 488 -12.32 -12.28 28.49
CA LEU A 488 -12.24 -11.49 27.26
C LEU A 488 -11.37 -12.25 26.24
N ASP A 489 -11.96 -12.63 25.12
CA ASP A 489 -11.28 -13.27 23.98
C ASP A 489 -11.08 -12.26 22.85
N ILE A 490 -9.82 -11.86 22.58
CA ILE A 490 -9.47 -10.78 21.65
C ILE A 490 -8.90 -11.33 20.36
N GLY A 491 -9.49 -10.93 19.23
CA GLY A 491 -9.18 -11.53 17.94
C GLY A 491 -9.75 -12.95 17.88
N THR A 492 -11.03 -13.09 18.26
CA THR A 492 -11.64 -14.41 18.50
C THR A 492 -11.69 -15.30 17.25
N GLY A 493 -11.59 -14.71 16.06
CA GLY A 493 -11.59 -15.44 14.82
C GLY A 493 -12.87 -16.23 14.62
N THR A 494 -12.80 -17.56 14.65
CA THR A 494 -13.99 -18.43 14.55
C THR A 494 -14.72 -18.63 15.88
N GLY A 495 -14.23 -18.07 16.99
CA GLY A 495 -14.76 -18.33 18.33
C GLY A 495 -14.17 -19.57 19.02
N LEU A 496 -13.23 -20.28 18.40
CA LEU A 496 -12.72 -21.56 18.88
C LEU A 496 -12.20 -21.52 20.32
N LEU A 497 -11.44 -20.49 20.70
CA LEU A 497 -10.89 -20.36 22.05
C LEU A 497 -11.98 -20.01 23.07
N SER A 498 -12.96 -19.18 22.69
CA SER A 498 -14.16 -18.90 23.49
C SER A 498 -14.98 -20.16 23.80
N LEU A 499 -15.14 -21.07 22.83
CA LEU A 499 -15.82 -22.35 23.06
C LEU A 499 -15.09 -23.23 24.10
N GLU A 500 -13.75 -23.30 24.01
CA GLU A 500 -12.93 -24.04 24.96
C GLU A 500 -12.92 -23.42 26.36
N ALA A 501 -12.99 -22.09 26.46
CA ALA A 501 -13.18 -21.37 27.70
C ALA A 501 -14.49 -21.77 28.42
N VAL A 502 -15.62 -21.79 27.71
CA VAL A 502 -16.91 -22.23 28.30
C VAL A 502 -16.87 -23.71 28.67
N ARG A 503 -16.24 -24.57 27.84
CA ARG A 503 -16.06 -25.99 28.16
C ARG A 503 -15.24 -26.23 29.43
N ALA A 504 -14.26 -25.37 29.72
CA ALA A 504 -13.51 -25.37 30.98
C ALA A 504 -14.30 -24.82 32.18
N GLY A 505 -15.50 -24.31 31.93
CA GLY A 505 -16.41 -23.78 32.94
C GLY A 505 -16.21 -22.30 33.22
N ALA A 506 -15.88 -21.50 32.19
CA ALA A 506 -16.15 -20.07 32.20
C ALA A 506 -17.67 -19.82 32.12
N THR A 507 -18.16 -18.85 32.88
CA THR A 507 -19.60 -18.54 32.93
C THR A 507 -19.98 -17.58 31.82
N GLN A 508 -19.14 -16.58 31.55
CA GLN A 508 -19.36 -15.57 30.52
C GLN A 508 -18.07 -15.27 29.76
N VAL A 509 -18.16 -15.23 28.43
CA VAL A 509 -17.07 -14.88 27.53
C VAL A 509 -17.52 -13.73 26.63
N THR A 510 -16.82 -12.61 26.69
CA THR A 510 -16.93 -11.54 25.70
C THR A 510 -15.86 -11.77 24.66
N ALA A 511 -16.26 -12.11 23.44
CA ALA A 511 -15.36 -12.40 22.33
C ALA A 511 -15.41 -11.24 21.33
N CYS A 512 -14.28 -10.69 20.89
CA CYS A 512 -14.29 -9.58 19.93
C CYS A 512 -13.42 -9.85 18.71
N ASP A 513 -13.88 -9.36 17.56
CA ASP A 513 -13.11 -9.34 16.32
C ASP A 513 -13.40 -8.04 15.55
N GLY A 514 -12.33 -7.36 15.14
CA GLY A 514 -12.44 -6.13 14.36
C GLY A 514 -12.91 -6.36 12.94
N PHE A 515 -12.82 -7.59 12.43
CA PHE A 515 -13.27 -7.96 11.10
C PHE A 515 -14.68 -8.55 11.15
N THR A 516 -15.68 -7.71 10.87
CA THR A 516 -17.10 -8.03 10.99
C THR A 516 -17.52 -9.31 10.25
N ALA A 517 -16.96 -9.60 9.08
CA ALA A 517 -17.32 -10.79 8.32
C ALA A 517 -16.91 -12.09 9.04
N LEU A 518 -15.78 -12.06 9.76
CA LEU A 518 -15.33 -13.19 10.57
C LEU A 518 -16.04 -13.24 11.93
N ALA A 519 -16.35 -12.10 12.54
CA ALA A 519 -17.20 -12.04 13.74
C ALA A 519 -18.59 -12.69 13.50
N LYS A 520 -19.18 -12.47 12.32
CA LYS A 520 -20.42 -13.16 11.89
C LYS A 520 -20.24 -14.68 11.79
N VAL A 521 -19.07 -15.16 11.36
CA VAL A 521 -18.74 -16.59 11.36
C VAL A 521 -18.66 -17.12 12.79
N ALA A 522 -18.02 -16.38 13.71
CA ALA A 522 -17.99 -16.76 15.12
C ALA A 522 -19.38 -16.84 15.74
N ASP A 523 -20.28 -15.90 15.45
CA ASP A 523 -21.69 -15.96 15.89
C ASP A 523 -22.37 -17.27 15.48
N GLU A 524 -22.19 -17.69 14.22
CA GLU A 524 -22.76 -18.93 13.72
C GLU A 524 -22.15 -20.17 14.38
N VAL A 525 -20.84 -20.18 14.58
CA VAL A 525 -20.13 -21.26 15.27
C VAL A 525 -20.62 -21.37 16.72
N VAL A 526 -20.68 -20.27 17.46
CA VAL A 526 -21.19 -20.21 18.84
C VAL A 526 -22.65 -20.69 18.93
N ARG A 527 -23.49 -20.29 17.97
CA ARG A 527 -24.88 -20.74 17.86
C ARG A 527 -25.00 -22.22 17.59
N SER A 528 -24.19 -22.76 16.68
CA SER A 528 -24.16 -24.20 16.38
C SER A 528 -23.75 -25.04 17.60
N ALA A 529 -22.89 -24.49 18.46
CA ALA A 529 -22.50 -25.08 19.74
C ALA A 529 -23.57 -24.95 20.85
N GLY A 530 -24.61 -24.13 20.65
CA GLY A 530 -25.65 -23.85 21.65
C GLY A 530 -25.17 -23.01 22.83
N LEU A 531 -24.11 -22.20 22.65
CA LEU A 531 -23.44 -21.45 23.72
C LEU A 531 -23.69 -19.93 23.68
N GLU A 532 -24.67 -19.45 22.93
CA GLU A 532 -25.02 -18.01 22.81
C GLU A 532 -25.39 -17.35 24.15
N ARG A 533 -25.73 -18.13 25.17
CA ARG A 533 -25.99 -17.61 26.52
C ARG A 533 -24.72 -17.35 27.32
N ASN A 534 -23.62 -18.00 26.95
CA ASN A 534 -22.34 -17.91 27.63
C ASN A 534 -21.36 -17.03 26.86
N ILE A 535 -21.44 -16.99 25.52
CA ILE A 535 -20.50 -16.28 24.66
C ILE A 535 -21.23 -15.14 23.94
N CYS A 536 -20.75 -13.92 24.13
CA CYS A 536 -21.20 -12.73 23.42
C CYS A 536 -20.12 -12.31 22.41
N VAL A 537 -20.41 -12.40 21.11
CA VAL A 537 -19.48 -11.95 20.06
C VAL A 537 -19.75 -10.48 19.74
N VAL A 538 -18.72 -9.65 19.88
CA VAL A 538 -18.77 -8.20 19.64
C VAL A 538 -17.99 -7.88 18.37
N HIS A 539 -18.66 -7.24 17.41
CA HIS A 539 -18.11 -6.94 16.07
C HIS A 539 -17.33 -5.61 16.11
N LYS A 540 -16.33 -5.54 16.99
CA LYS A 540 -15.52 -4.35 17.25
C LYS A 540 -14.06 -4.74 17.48
N MET A 541 -13.16 -3.79 17.19
CA MET A 541 -11.79 -3.83 17.74
C MET A 541 -11.83 -3.74 19.27
N SER A 542 -10.90 -4.38 19.97
CA SER A 542 -10.78 -4.34 21.43
C SER A 542 -10.66 -2.91 22.00
N SER A 543 -10.00 -2.01 21.26
CA SER A 543 -9.86 -0.59 21.60
C SER A 543 -11.18 0.19 21.60
N ALA A 544 -12.24 -0.35 20.99
CA ALA A 544 -13.56 0.25 20.92
C ALA A 544 -14.59 -0.38 21.87
N LEU A 545 -14.18 -1.37 22.67
CA LEU A 545 -15.03 -1.97 23.70
C LEU A 545 -15.10 -1.06 24.93
N ASP A 546 -16.26 -0.92 25.56
CA ASP A 546 -16.41 -0.13 26.79
C ASP A 546 -16.58 -0.99 28.06
N GLU A 547 -16.59 -0.34 29.23
CA GLU A 547 -16.74 -1.01 30.53
C GLU A 547 -18.10 -1.72 30.67
N GLU A 548 -19.16 -1.21 30.03
CA GLU A 548 -20.49 -1.82 30.05
C GLU A 548 -20.53 -3.13 29.26
N GLU A 549 -19.80 -3.21 28.14
CA GLU A 549 -19.70 -4.39 27.29
C GLU A 549 -18.83 -5.51 27.91
N ILE A 550 -17.80 -5.13 28.65
CA ILE A 550 -16.78 -6.09 29.13
C ILE A 550 -16.97 -6.48 30.60
N GLY A 551 -17.31 -5.51 31.46
CA GLY A 551 -17.30 -5.69 32.92
C GLY A 551 -15.91 -6.06 33.47
N SER A 552 -15.89 -6.63 34.68
CA SER A 552 -14.64 -7.12 35.31
C SER A 552 -14.16 -8.42 34.66
N ILE A 553 -12.88 -8.50 34.28
CA ILE A 553 -12.29 -9.66 33.59
C ILE A 553 -11.35 -10.43 34.51
N ASP A 554 -11.57 -11.74 34.64
CA ASP A 554 -10.67 -12.64 35.36
C ASP A 554 -9.53 -13.16 34.46
N LEU A 555 -9.80 -13.36 33.16
CA LEU A 555 -8.85 -13.92 32.20
C LEU A 555 -8.99 -13.27 30.82
N ILE A 556 -7.87 -12.81 30.27
CA ILE A 556 -7.74 -12.45 28.84
C ILE A 556 -7.17 -13.63 28.07
N VAL A 557 -7.79 -13.95 26.95
CA VAL A 557 -7.24 -14.84 25.92
C VAL A 557 -7.07 -14.01 24.66
N ALA A 558 -5.89 -14.05 24.05
CA ALA A 558 -5.64 -13.34 22.81
C ALA A 558 -4.66 -14.11 21.94
N GLU A 559 -4.94 -14.18 20.65
CA GLU A 559 -4.05 -14.78 19.68
C GLU A 559 -3.88 -13.86 18.47
N ILE A 560 -3.35 -12.67 18.77
CA ILE A 560 -3.03 -11.61 17.81
C ILE A 560 -1.50 -11.49 17.70
N LEU A 561 -0.86 -12.55 17.21
CA LEU A 561 0.58 -12.73 17.15
C LEU A 561 1.00 -13.12 15.73
N ASP A 562 2.13 -12.61 15.29
CA ASP A 562 2.69 -12.89 13.97
C ASP A 562 4.07 -13.56 14.05
N SER A 563 4.70 -13.78 12.89
CA SER A 563 6.07 -14.31 12.82
C SER A 563 7.09 -13.41 13.55
N THR A 564 6.81 -12.11 13.69
CA THR A 564 7.64 -11.14 14.44
C THR A 564 7.26 -11.01 15.92
N LEU A 565 6.36 -11.86 16.40
CA LEU A 565 5.73 -11.85 17.73
C LEU A 565 4.77 -10.68 17.97
N LEU A 566 5.22 -9.44 17.78
CA LEU A 566 4.52 -8.24 18.23
C LEU A 566 3.81 -7.45 17.11
N GLY A 567 3.97 -7.84 15.84
CA GLY A 567 3.52 -7.05 14.68
C GLY A 567 2.01 -6.76 14.63
N GLU A 568 1.22 -7.67 15.19
CA GLU A 568 -0.24 -7.58 15.29
C GLU A 568 -0.76 -6.78 16.51
N GLY A 569 0.14 -6.22 17.33
CA GLY A 569 -0.23 -5.28 18.39
C GLY A 569 -0.73 -5.92 19.69
N TYR A 570 -0.20 -7.10 20.03
CA TYR A 570 -0.51 -7.81 21.29
C TYR A 570 -0.25 -6.93 22.53
N LEU A 571 0.96 -6.37 22.65
CA LEU A 571 1.33 -5.53 23.79
C LEU A 571 0.54 -4.22 23.86
N SER A 572 0.34 -3.55 22.71
CA SER A 572 -0.47 -2.32 22.65
C SER A 572 -1.91 -2.57 23.08
N THR A 573 -2.48 -3.73 22.71
CA THR A 573 -3.83 -4.12 23.09
C THR A 573 -3.95 -4.34 24.60
N LEU A 574 -3.01 -5.08 25.20
CA LEU A 574 -3.01 -5.26 26.64
C LEU A 574 -2.80 -3.93 27.38
N ARG A 575 -1.88 -3.09 26.90
CA ARG A 575 -1.63 -1.80 27.54
C ARG A 575 -2.88 -0.92 27.51
N ASP A 576 -3.57 -0.83 26.39
CA ASP A 576 -4.84 -0.10 26.30
C ASP A 576 -5.84 -0.55 27.39
N LEU A 577 -6.03 -1.86 27.58
CA LEU A 577 -6.91 -2.39 28.63
C LEU A 577 -6.46 -2.00 30.04
N TYR A 578 -5.16 -2.06 30.33
CA TYR A 578 -4.59 -1.62 31.62
C TYR A 578 -4.73 -0.10 31.81
N THR A 579 -4.49 0.69 30.77
CA THR A 579 -4.56 2.16 30.79
C THR A 579 -5.98 2.65 30.99
N ARG A 580 -6.97 2.00 30.36
CA ARG A 580 -8.39 2.29 30.55
C ARG A 580 -8.95 1.71 31.85
N GLY A 581 -8.15 0.99 32.63
CA GLY A 581 -8.54 0.42 33.92
C GLY A 581 -9.52 -0.74 33.81
N LEU A 582 -9.63 -1.36 32.64
CA LEU A 582 -10.54 -2.49 32.38
C LEU A 582 -9.97 -3.82 32.91
N VAL A 583 -8.65 -3.89 33.13
CA VAL A 583 -7.94 -5.02 33.73
C VAL A 583 -6.89 -4.57 34.73
N ASP A 584 -6.49 -5.49 35.63
CA ASP A 584 -5.52 -5.20 36.67
C ASP A 584 -4.47 -6.32 36.85
N ALA A 585 -3.64 -6.22 37.89
CA ALA A 585 -2.57 -7.17 38.14
C ALA A 585 -3.05 -8.58 38.54
N THR A 586 -4.33 -8.72 38.91
CA THR A 586 -4.97 -9.99 39.27
C THR A 586 -5.54 -10.71 38.05
N THR A 587 -5.82 -9.99 36.95
CA THR A 587 -6.26 -10.55 35.68
C THR A 587 -5.21 -11.49 35.10
N HIS A 588 -5.61 -12.73 34.79
CA HIS A 588 -4.76 -13.68 34.09
C HIS A 588 -4.72 -13.37 32.60
N VAL A 589 -3.61 -13.68 31.92
CA VAL A 589 -3.42 -13.41 30.49
C VAL A 589 -2.83 -14.65 29.81
N VAL A 590 -3.44 -15.07 28.70
CA VAL A 590 -2.99 -16.19 27.87
C VAL A 590 -2.81 -15.70 26.42
N PRO A 591 -1.59 -15.78 25.84
CA PRO A 591 -0.33 -16.19 26.47
C PRO A 591 0.22 -15.20 27.51
N ARG A 592 1.00 -15.71 28.47
CA ARG A 592 1.54 -14.92 29.61
C ARG A 592 2.89 -14.30 29.32
N ARG A 593 3.82 -15.06 28.73
CA ARG A 593 5.17 -14.60 28.40
C ARG A 593 5.61 -15.08 27.02
N ALA A 594 6.64 -14.44 26.49
CA ALA A 594 7.37 -14.92 25.33
C ALA A 594 8.88 -14.89 25.56
N ARG A 595 9.60 -15.86 24.98
CA ARG A 595 11.06 -15.84 24.84
C ARG A 595 11.40 -15.68 23.37
N VAL A 596 12.12 -14.64 23.03
CA VAL A 596 12.64 -14.39 21.68
C VAL A 596 14.02 -15.02 21.60
N TRP A 597 14.18 -15.95 20.68
CA TRP A 597 15.43 -16.65 20.43
C TRP A 597 16.11 -16.07 19.20
N ALA A 598 17.45 -16.07 19.22
CA ALA A 598 18.27 -15.69 18.09
C ALA A 598 19.45 -16.66 17.90
N GLN A 599 19.96 -16.73 16.67
CA GLN A 599 21.15 -17.49 16.31
C GLN A 599 21.91 -16.76 15.21
N LEU A 600 23.20 -16.50 15.41
CA LEU A 600 24.03 -15.81 14.42
C LEU A 600 24.28 -16.72 13.21
N VAL A 601 24.13 -16.17 12.01
CA VAL A 601 24.23 -16.91 10.76
C VAL A 601 25.08 -16.18 9.72
N GLU A 602 25.80 -16.96 8.93
CA GLU A 602 26.32 -16.59 7.62
C GLU A 602 25.28 -17.07 6.60
N CYS A 603 24.72 -16.17 5.80
CA CYS A 603 23.74 -16.46 4.77
C CYS A 603 23.95 -15.51 3.57
N PRO A 604 24.77 -15.88 2.58
CA PRO A 604 25.10 -14.99 1.46
C PRO A 604 23.88 -14.52 0.67
N GLU A 605 22.85 -15.37 0.56
CA GLU A 605 21.60 -14.99 -0.08
C GLU A 605 20.86 -13.90 0.70
N LEU A 606 20.92 -13.87 2.04
CA LEU A 606 20.30 -12.83 2.84
C LEU A 606 20.77 -11.43 2.42
N GLN A 607 22.05 -11.30 2.06
CA GLN A 607 22.60 -10.04 1.58
C GLN A 607 21.90 -9.57 0.28
N SER A 608 21.41 -10.48 -0.57
CA SER A 608 20.60 -10.12 -1.75
C SER A 608 19.17 -9.67 -1.43
N HIS A 609 18.65 -9.91 -0.21
CA HIS A 609 17.34 -9.41 0.22
C HIS A 609 17.37 -7.93 0.61
N PHE A 610 18.56 -7.40 0.91
CA PHE A 610 18.74 -6.07 1.51
C PHE A 610 19.74 -5.20 0.77
N ASN A 611 20.68 -5.77 0.04
CA ASN A 611 21.58 -4.94 -0.73
C ASN A 611 20.81 -4.42 -1.94
N ILE A 612 20.80 -3.11 -2.07
CA ILE A 612 20.44 -2.46 -3.31
C ILE A 612 21.38 -3.00 -4.40
N PRO A 613 20.86 -3.40 -5.57
CA PRO A 613 21.68 -3.89 -6.67
C PRO A 613 22.85 -2.96 -6.92
N SER A 614 24.04 -3.55 -6.89
CA SER A 614 25.26 -2.87 -7.25
C SER A 614 26.01 -3.69 -8.28
N ALA A 615 26.49 -3.05 -9.34
CA ALA A 615 27.21 -3.72 -10.40
C ALA A 615 28.62 -3.13 -10.56
N ASP A 616 29.62 -3.99 -10.42
CA ASP A 616 31.01 -3.67 -10.77
C ASP A 616 31.23 -3.90 -12.27
N VAL A 617 31.15 -2.82 -13.03
CA VAL A 617 31.23 -2.84 -14.49
C VAL A 617 32.65 -2.57 -14.95
N THR A 618 33.18 -3.39 -15.85
CA THR A 618 34.46 -3.09 -16.51
C THR A 618 34.21 -2.38 -17.84
N CYS A 619 34.41 -1.07 -17.88
CA CYS A 619 34.23 -0.24 -19.07
C CYS A 619 35.52 -0.18 -19.92
N MET A 620 35.40 -0.20 -21.25
CA MET A 620 36.54 -0.04 -22.15
C MET A 620 36.75 1.44 -22.51
N GLY A 621 37.58 2.16 -21.75
CA GLY A 621 38.03 3.52 -22.09
C GLY A 621 39.32 3.49 -22.90
N ASP A 622 39.37 4.14 -24.05
CA ASP A 622 40.57 4.26 -24.90
C ASP A 622 41.20 2.91 -25.32
N GLY A 623 40.41 1.83 -25.31
CA GLY A 623 40.87 0.46 -25.54
C GLY A 623 41.45 -0.25 -24.31
N ARG A 624 41.24 0.25 -23.08
CA ARG A 624 41.64 -0.39 -21.82
C ARG A 624 40.46 -0.56 -20.85
N PRO A 625 40.36 -1.72 -20.17
CA PRO A 625 39.34 -1.96 -19.16
C PRO A 625 39.57 -1.10 -17.91
N LYS A 626 38.51 -0.44 -17.41
CA LYS A 626 38.47 0.30 -16.14
C LYS A 626 37.22 -0.12 -15.33
N PRO A 627 37.35 -0.48 -14.05
CA PRO A 627 36.21 -0.82 -13.20
C PRO A 627 35.41 0.43 -12.82
N LEU A 628 34.09 0.28 -12.76
CA LEU A 628 33.09 1.30 -12.38
C LEU A 628 32.06 0.62 -11.47
N HIS A 629 31.89 1.12 -10.25
CA HIS A 629 30.87 0.63 -9.33
C HIS A 629 29.58 1.39 -9.58
N LEU A 630 28.47 0.70 -9.86
CA LEU A 630 27.14 1.30 -10.00
C LEU A 630 26.30 0.85 -8.80
N SER A 631 25.73 1.77 -8.04
CA SER A 631 24.73 1.46 -6.99
C SER A 631 23.55 2.43 -7.10
N LEU A 632 22.34 2.00 -6.73
CA LEU A 632 21.21 2.96 -6.63
C LEU A 632 21.42 3.88 -5.40
N PRO A 633 20.94 5.16 -5.43
CA PRO A 633 21.27 6.18 -4.43
C PRO A 633 20.98 5.79 -2.97
N TYR A 634 21.80 6.29 -2.03
CA TYR A 634 21.55 6.30 -0.59
C TYR A 634 21.71 7.72 -0.01
N ILE A 635 20.91 8.13 0.99
CA ILE A 635 20.96 9.46 1.64
C ILE A 635 21.62 9.32 3.02
N ASP A 636 22.65 10.11 3.32
CA ASP A 636 23.30 10.20 4.65
C ASP A 636 23.00 11.55 5.34
N ASP A 637 22.85 11.51 6.66
CA ASP A 637 22.10 12.45 7.52
C ASP A 637 22.86 13.72 7.94
N GLU A 638 24.19 13.80 7.83
CA GLU A 638 24.91 14.93 8.46
C GLU A 638 25.51 16.00 7.52
N ALA A 639 25.35 15.91 6.19
CA ALA A 639 25.85 16.99 5.31
C ALA A 639 25.27 17.11 3.89
N ASN A 640 24.26 16.32 3.47
CA ASN A 640 23.90 16.23 2.03
C ASN A 640 25.12 15.93 1.12
N ASN A 641 26.16 15.28 1.65
CA ASN A 641 27.29 14.77 0.88
C ASN A 641 27.21 13.24 0.81
N TRP A 642 27.35 12.72 -0.40
CA TRP A 642 27.34 11.29 -0.72
C TRP A 642 28.64 10.65 -0.21
N ALA A 643 28.57 9.91 0.89
CA ALA A 643 29.70 9.17 1.46
C ALA A 643 29.54 7.65 1.29
N GLU A 644 30.66 6.93 1.28
CA GLU A 644 30.76 5.46 1.15
C GLU A 644 30.18 4.66 2.34
N ASP A 645 29.54 5.31 3.32
CA ASP A 645 29.17 4.65 4.57
C ASP A 645 27.82 3.95 4.49
N LYS A 646 27.86 2.61 4.50
CA LYS A 646 26.72 1.69 4.31
C LYS A 646 25.89 1.52 5.60
N THR A 647 25.84 2.48 6.52
CA THR A 647 25.54 2.21 7.94
C THR A 647 24.10 2.46 8.39
N LEU A 648 23.19 2.90 7.52
CA LEU A 648 21.87 3.42 7.94
C LEU A 648 20.69 2.86 7.09
N SER A 649 20.69 1.56 6.80
CA SER A 649 19.48 0.87 6.31
C SER A 649 18.72 0.24 7.49
N SER A 650 17.42 0.49 7.61
CA SER A 650 16.56 -0.29 8.52
C SER A 650 16.46 -1.73 8.00
N PRO A 651 17.00 -2.74 8.68
CA PRO A 651 16.87 -4.12 8.23
C PRO A 651 15.40 -4.55 8.34
N LYS A 652 14.68 -4.62 7.21
CA LYS A 652 13.34 -5.22 7.18
C LYS A 652 13.48 -6.71 7.53
N LEU A 653 12.80 -7.14 8.58
CA LEU A 653 12.86 -8.53 9.01
C LEU A 653 12.24 -9.45 7.93
N SER A 654 13.00 -10.45 7.45
CA SER A 654 12.56 -11.36 6.39
C SER A 654 11.96 -12.64 6.97
N ILE A 655 10.72 -12.96 6.59
CA ILE A 655 10.03 -14.19 7.01
C ILE A 655 10.49 -15.37 6.15
N LEU A 656 10.92 -16.48 6.76
CA LEU A 656 11.43 -17.63 6.03
C LEU A 656 10.43 -18.78 5.89
N SER A 657 10.22 -19.20 4.65
CA SER A 657 9.53 -20.46 4.32
C SER A 657 10.56 -21.54 3.97
N ARG A 658 11.39 -22.03 4.91
CA ARG A 658 12.51 -22.94 4.56
C ARG A 658 12.71 -24.11 5.52
N LYS A 659 13.34 -25.18 5.03
CA LYS A 659 13.72 -26.33 5.87
C LYS A 659 14.75 -25.91 6.91
N LYS A 660 14.56 -26.32 8.16
CA LYS A 660 15.56 -26.15 9.23
C LYS A 660 16.96 -26.57 8.78
N ARG A 661 17.11 -27.74 8.13
CA ARG A 661 18.42 -28.22 7.66
C ARG A 661 19.09 -27.36 6.59
N GLU A 662 18.31 -26.64 5.79
CA GLU A 662 18.81 -25.69 4.79
C GLU A 662 19.20 -24.37 5.46
N ILE A 663 18.40 -23.91 6.44
CA ILE A 663 18.69 -22.74 7.27
C ILE A 663 19.95 -22.95 8.14
N LEU A 664 20.21 -24.17 8.61
CA LEU A 664 21.33 -24.47 9.52
C LEU A 664 22.52 -25.17 8.85
N GLY A 665 22.47 -25.43 7.54
CA GLY A 665 23.60 -25.97 6.77
C GLY A 665 23.91 -27.45 7.01
N GLU A 666 22.93 -28.26 7.45
CA GLU A 666 23.13 -29.66 7.87
C GLU A 666 23.20 -30.67 6.70
N LYS A 667 23.03 -30.23 5.44
CA LYS A 667 23.35 -31.01 4.23
C LYS A 667 24.10 -30.16 3.21
N SER A 668 25.29 -30.61 2.83
CA SER A 668 26.00 -30.11 1.66
C SER A 668 25.30 -30.59 0.37
N GLY A 669 24.88 -29.64 -0.48
CA GLY A 669 24.37 -29.94 -1.83
C GLY A 669 23.00 -29.36 -2.20
N GLY A 670 22.35 -28.60 -1.31
CA GLY A 670 21.26 -27.69 -1.70
C GLY A 670 21.80 -26.34 -2.21
N PRO A 671 21.05 -25.59 -3.04
CA PRO A 671 21.54 -24.36 -3.68
C PRO A 671 21.80 -23.18 -2.74
N ILE A 672 21.48 -23.29 -1.43
CA ILE A 672 21.74 -22.28 -0.41
C ILE A 672 22.37 -22.97 0.80
N SER A 673 23.51 -22.47 1.27
CA SER A 673 24.14 -22.90 2.53
C SER A 673 24.20 -21.72 3.49
N SER A 674 23.18 -21.55 4.33
CA SER A 674 23.39 -20.75 5.53
C SER A 674 24.10 -21.61 6.57
N LYS A 675 24.96 -20.96 7.35
CA LYS A 675 25.83 -21.61 8.31
C LYS A 675 25.62 -20.97 9.67
N ALA A 676 25.29 -21.80 10.66
CA ALA A 676 25.21 -21.37 12.04
C ALA A 676 26.61 -20.99 12.56
N LEU A 677 26.75 -19.76 13.02
CA LEU A 677 27.98 -19.24 13.61
C LEU A 677 27.97 -19.34 15.15
N SER A 678 26.78 -19.37 15.76
CA SER A 678 26.58 -19.52 17.20
C SER A 678 25.60 -20.65 17.54
N ALA A 679 25.53 -21.03 18.82
CA ALA A 679 24.38 -21.76 19.35
C ALA A 679 23.17 -20.80 19.44
N PRO A 680 21.92 -21.30 19.47
CA PRO A 680 20.75 -20.50 19.83
C PRO A 680 20.89 -19.87 21.22
N PHE A 681 20.48 -18.62 21.36
CA PHE A 681 20.46 -17.88 22.63
C PHE A 681 19.14 -17.10 22.79
N ILE A 682 18.75 -16.83 24.03
CA ILE A 682 17.57 -16.01 24.33
C ILE A 682 17.99 -14.55 24.21
N LEU A 683 17.40 -13.83 23.26
CA LEU A 683 17.61 -12.41 23.03
C LEU A 683 16.79 -11.55 24.00
N LEU A 684 15.50 -11.86 24.15
CA LEU A 684 14.55 -11.13 24.98
C LEU A 684 13.62 -12.11 25.71
N GLU A 685 13.20 -11.73 26.91
CA GLU A 685 12.08 -12.37 27.61
C GLU A 685 11.06 -11.28 27.96
N ILE A 686 9.80 -11.49 27.55
CA ILE A 686 8.73 -10.51 27.68
C ILE A 686 7.62 -11.13 28.53
N ASP A 687 7.35 -10.57 29.72
CA ASP A 687 6.12 -10.83 30.46
C ASP A 687 5.07 -9.81 30.00
N PHE A 688 4.09 -10.26 29.23
CA PHE A 688 3.18 -9.37 28.52
C PHE A 688 2.35 -8.50 29.46
N ALA A 689 1.89 -9.05 30.58
CA ALA A 689 1.10 -8.31 31.55
C ALA A 689 1.95 -7.30 32.32
N ALA A 690 3.17 -7.69 32.73
CA ALA A 690 4.09 -6.77 33.40
C ALA A 690 4.50 -5.62 32.47
N ALA A 691 4.90 -5.92 31.22
CA ALA A 691 5.30 -4.94 30.22
C ALA A 691 4.13 -4.00 29.81
N ALA A 692 2.88 -4.48 29.85
CA ALA A 692 1.71 -3.64 29.64
C ALA A 692 1.45 -2.71 30.85
N ALA A 693 1.63 -3.22 32.08
CA ALA A 693 1.33 -2.51 33.33
C ALA A 693 2.37 -1.44 33.74
N GLU A 694 3.62 -1.50 33.26
CA GLU A 694 4.74 -0.61 33.65
C GLU A 694 4.57 0.88 33.25
N SER A 695 3.46 1.30 32.64
CA SER A 695 3.32 2.59 31.95
C SER A 695 2.67 3.76 32.73
N LYS A 696 2.73 3.80 34.07
CA LYS A 696 2.25 4.97 34.82
C LYS A 696 3.18 6.20 34.77
N SER A 697 4.33 6.16 34.09
CA SER A 697 5.38 7.20 34.21
C SER A 697 5.94 7.84 32.93
N SER A 698 5.50 7.51 31.71
CA SER A 698 5.99 8.19 30.50
C SER A 698 4.88 8.36 29.44
N VAL A 699 4.48 9.61 29.22
CA VAL A 699 3.27 10.03 28.51
C VAL A 699 3.59 10.54 27.09
N ASP A 700 4.47 9.88 26.32
CA ASP A 700 4.95 10.51 25.06
C ASP A 700 5.39 9.59 23.90
N SER A 701 4.94 8.33 23.81
CA SER A 701 5.20 7.54 22.60
C SER A 701 3.99 6.73 22.16
N SER A 702 3.56 6.95 20.91
CA SER A 702 2.52 6.18 20.20
C SER A 702 2.84 4.69 20.06
N ASN A 703 4.08 4.28 20.33
CA ASN A 703 4.58 2.91 20.22
C ASN A 703 4.89 2.24 21.58
N GLY A 704 4.57 2.88 22.71
CA GLY A 704 4.92 2.37 24.03
C GLY A 704 6.37 2.64 24.44
N PRO A 705 6.76 2.32 25.69
CA PRO A 705 8.14 2.47 26.13
C PRO A 705 9.05 1.49 25.39
N ILE A 706 10.22 1.98 24.97
CA ILE A 706 11.27 1.13 24.41
C ILE A 706 11.93 0.37 25.56
N ILE A 707 11.84 -0.95 25.53
CA ILE A 707 12.45 -1.85 26.50
C ILE A 707 13.68 -2.48 25.85
N VAL A 708 14.85 -2.20 26.44
CA VAL A 708 16.14 -2.70 25.96
C VAL A 708 16.54 -3.91 26.80
N GLY A 709 16.78 -5.04 26.12
CA GLY A 709 17.25 -6.28 26.74
C GLY A 709 18.70 -6.21 27.22
N PRO A 710 19.19 -7.27 27.88
CA PRO A 710 20.58 -7.36 28.27
C PRO A 710 21.50 -7.38 27.04
N ASN A 711 22.68 -6.76 27.15
CA ASN A 711 23.73 -6.94 26.16
C ASN A 711 24.39 -8.31 26.37
N LEU A 712 24.33 -9.18 25.37
CA LEU A 712 24.79 -10.56 25.40
C LEU A 712 26.14 -10.68 24.71
N SER A 713 27.08 -11.39 25.34
CA SER A 713 28.31 -11.83 24.68
C SER A 713 28.10 -13.24 24.14
N VAL A 714 28.02 -13.38 22.82
CA VAL A 714 27.68 -14.64 22.14
C VAL A 714 28.95 -15.34 21.64
N PRO A 715 29.26 -16.56 22.12
CA PRO A 715 30.45 -17.29 21.71
C PRO A 715 30.30 -17.87 20.28
N ILE A 716 31.37 -17.75 19.49
CA ILE A 716 31.42 -18.24 18.11
C ILE A 716 31.88 -19.70 18.04
N LEU A 717 31.07 -20.53 17.36
CA LEU A 717 31.30 -21.96 17.17
C LEU A 717 32.11 -22.28 15.92
N SER A 718 31.98 -21.47 14.87
CA SER A 718 32.65 -21.70 13.58
C SER A 718 33.09 -20.39 12.93
N ALA A 719 34.22 -20.41 12.20
CA ALA A 719 34.68 -19.25 11.44
C ALA A 719 33.71 -18.93 10.30
N GLY A 720 33.45 -17.67 10.01
CA GLY A 720 32.58 -17.25 8.92
C GLY A 720 32.28 -15.75 8.99
N SER A 721 31.41 -15.26 8.10
CA SER A 721 30.97 -13.87 8.10
C SER A 721 29.61 -13.73 8.80
N VAL A 722 29.53 -12.94 9.88
CA VAL A 722 28.24 -12.61 10.51
C VAL A 722 27.46 -11.75 9.52
N GLN A 723 26.35 -12.26 9.01
CA GLN A 723 25.53 -11.57 8.02
C GLN A 723 24.11 -11.28 8.53
N GLY A 724 23.73 -11.89 9.65
CA GLY A 724 22.46 -11.65 10.32
C GLY A 724 22.24 -12.58 11.52
N ALA A 725 21.05 -12.51 12.08
CA ALA A 725 20.55 -13.42 13.10
C ALA A 725 19.22 -14.06 12.67
N LEU A 726 19.18 -15.39 12.71
CA LEU A 726 17.93 -16.14 12.64
C LEU A 726 17.18 -15.96 13.96
N MET A 727 15.95 -15.48 13.90
CA MET A 727 15.08 -15.18 15.04
C MET A 727 13.82 -16.04 15.01
N TRP A 728 13.38 -16.51 16.18
CA TRP A 728 12.06 -17.13 16.38
C TRP A 728 11.62 -16.86 17.82
N TRP A 729 10.44 -17.33 18.20
CA TRP A 729 9.93 -17.11 19.55
C TRP A 729 9.28 -18.37 20.14
N GLU A 730 9.20 -18.36 21.46
CA GLU A 730 8.48 -19.35 22.25
C GLU A 730 7.45 -18.65 23.12
N LEU A 731 6.19 -19.07 23.05
CA LEU A 731 5.14 -18.60 23.94
C LEU A 731 5.07 -19.48 25.16
N ILE A 732 4.99 -18.86 26.33
CA ILE A 732 4.70 -19.50 27.60
C ILE A 732 3.27 -19.11 27.96
N CYS A 733 2.34 -20.02 27.71
CA CYS A 733 0.91 -19.76 27.82
C CYS A 733 0.41 -19.89 29.26
N SER A 734 1.03 -20.75 30.08
CA SER A 734 0.76 -20.86 31.53
C SER A 734 1.96 -21.44 32.29
N ASP A 735 2.32 -20.87 33.46
CA ASP A 735 3.39 -21.24 34.42
C ASP A 735 4.58 -22.07 33.88
N GLY A 736 5.08 -21.78 32.67
CA GLY A 736 6.18 -22.52 32.05
C GLY A 736 5.87 -23.96 31.58
N VAL A 737 4.64 -24.45 31.72
CA VAL A 737 4.26 -25.84 31.34
C VAL A 737 3.74 -25.90 29.91
N GLU A 738 2.90 -24.94 29.53
CA GLU A 738 2.28 -24.90 28.21
C GLU A 738 3.07 -23.98 27.30
N THR A 739 3.96 -24.56 26.49
CA THR A 739 4.84 -23.80 25.61
C THR A 739 4.61 -24.12 24.14
N TYR A 740 4.47 -23.07 23.33
CA TYR A 740 4.50 -23.16 21.87
C TYR A 740 5.82 -22.60 21.36
N SER A 741 6.38 -23.17 20.30
CA SER A 741 7.64 -22.71 19.69
C SER A 741 7.50 -22.57 18.19
N SER A 742 7.81 -21.38 17.67
CA SER A 742 7.94 -21.07 16.24
C SER A 742 9.34 -21.38 15.69
N ALA A 743 10.15 -22.14 16.44
CA ALA A 743 11.48 -22.55 16.02
C ALA A 743 11.46 -23.20 14.62
N PRO A 744 12.54 -23.04 13.82
CA PRO A 744 12.65 -23.68 12.52
C PRO A 744 12.43 -25.20 12.60
N ARG A 745 11.63 -25.75 11.67
CA ARG A 745 11.28 -27.18 11.56
C ARG A 745 11.60 -27.72 10.16
N ASP A 746 11.75 -29.04 10.05
CA ASP A 746 11.90 -29.70 8.76
C ASP A 746 10.52 -29.89 8.11
N ILE A 747 10.21 -29.06 7.11
CA ILE A 747 8.90 -28.94 6.45
C ILE A 747 8.35 -30.28 5.94
N ASP A 748 9.22 -31.18 5.49
CA ASP A 748 8.88 -32.46 4.86
C ASP A 748 8.60 -33.60 5.83
N ILE A 749 9.08 -33.51 7.07
CA ILE A 749 9.01 -34.63 8.02
C ILE A 749 8.42 -34.26 9.39
N ASP A 750 8.44 -32.99 9.78
CA ASP A 750 7.88 -32.56 11.05
C ASP A 750 6.35 -32.37 10.91
N PRO A 751 5.54 -33.19 11.61
CA PRO A 751 4.09 -33.06 11.59
C PRO A 751 3.60 -31.76 12.27
N LEU A 752 4.45 -31.11 13.07
CA LEU A 752 4.15 -29.84 13.75
C LEU A 752 4.51 -28.61 12.89
N TRP A 753 5.03 -28.81 11.68
CA TRP A 753 5.28 -27.69 10.78
C TRP A 753 3.96 -27.05 10.31
N GLN A 754 3.96 -25.72 10.26
CA GLN A 754 2.84 -24.86 9.87
C GLN A 754 3.36 -23.62 9.12
N ASP A 755 2.49 -22.90 8.39
CA ASP A 755 2.86 -21.76 7.53
C ASP A 755 2.49 -20.34 8.05
N HIS A 756 1.55 -20.20 8.99
CA HIS A 756 1.11 -18.92 9.56
C HIS A 756 2.15 -18.25 10.51
N TRP A 757 2.99 -19.02 11.21
CA TRP A 757 4.15 -18.52 11.93
C TRP A 757 5.43 -19.20 11.47
N LYS A 758 6.38 -18.36 11.10
CA LYS A 758 7.65 -18.77 10.51
C LYS A 758 8.81 -18.14 11.26
N PRO A 759 9.98 -18.80 11.30
CA PRO A 759 11.19 -18.14 11.75
C PRO A 759 11.53 -17.00 10.80
N CYS A 760 12.25 -16.03 11.33
CA CYS A 760 12.59 -14.80 10.66
C CYS A 760 14.10 -14.64 10.59
N ILE A 761 14.64 -13.93 9.61
CA ILE A 761 16.04 -13.50 9.65
C ILE A 761 16.10 -11.97 9.76
N TRP A 762 16.91 -11.54 10.72
CA TRP A 762 17.37 -10.18 10.89
C TRP A 762 18.73 -9.99 10.19
N PRO A 763 18.80 -9.29 9.05
CA PRO A 763 20.08 -9.00 8.41
C PRO A 763 20.87 -7.92 9.17
N ILE A 764 22.16 -7.85 8.91
CA ILE A 764 22.97 -6.67 9.25
C ILE A 764 23.52 -6.03 7.99
N THR A 765 23.63 -4.70 8.01
CA THR A 765 24.04 -3.92 6.84
C THR A 765 25.52 -4.06 6.51
N LEU A 766 26.34 -4.29 7.54
CA LEU A 766 27.78 -4.48 7.39
C LEU A 766 28.18 -5.84 7.96
N PRO A 767 28.28 -6.88 7.11
CA PRO A 767 28.85 -8.15 7.50
C PRO A 767 30.28 -8.00 8.01
N PHE A 768 30.66 -8.85 8.96
CA PHE A 768 32.02 -8.89 9.48
C PHE A 768 32.47 -10.31 9.79
N ASP A 769 33.75 -10.58 9.56
CA ASP A 769 34.32 -11.92 9.71
C ASP A 769 34.69 -12.22 11.16
N ILE A 770 34.48 -13.49 11.54
CA ILE A 770 34.73 -14.02 12.88
C ILE A 770 35.44 -15.38 12.81
N THR A 771 36.10 -15.72 13.91
CA THR A 771 36.85 -16.97 14.11
C THR A 771 36.46 -17.62 15.44
N PRO A 772 36.57 -18.96 15.57
CA PRO A 772 36.35 -19.66 16.83
C PRO A 772 37.28 -19.07 17.89
N SER A 773 36.75 -18.73 19.08
CA SER A 773 37.35 -17.96 20.20
C SER A 773 37.01 -16.48 20.29
N GLN A 774 36.42 -15.88 19.25
CA GLN A 774 35.84 -14.54 19.36
C GLN A 774 34.42 -14.62 19.96
N GLU A 775 34.00 -13.51 20.57
CA GLU A 775 32.63 -13.29 21.02
C GLU A 775 32.03 -12.10 20.26
N VAL A 776 30.72 -12.16 20.00
CA VAL A 776 29.97 -11.11 19.32
C VAL A 776 28.99 -10.50 20.29
N SER A 777 28.93 -9.16 20.34
CA SER A 777 27.98 -8.44 21.18
C SER A 777 26.61 -8.43 20.48
N VAL A 778 25.58 -8.90 21.16
CA VAL A 778 24.20 -8.91 20.63
C VAL A 778 23.25 -8.34 21.66
N GLN A 779 22.40 -7.40 21.26
CA GLN A 779 21.40 -6.83 22.15
C GLN A 779 20.07 -6.64 21.42
N GLY A 780 18.99 -7.10 22.03
CA GLY A 780 17.65 -6.89 21.52
C GLY A 780 16.98 -5.69 22.20
N ALA A 781 16.08 -5.03 21.49
CA ALA A 781 15.12 -4.11 22.07
C ALA A 781 13.76 -4.30 21.42
N HIS A 782 12.72 -3.87 22.12
CA HIS A 782 11.37 -3.89 21.59
C HIS A 782 10.57 -2.70 22.09
N HIS A 783 9.50 -2.40 21.36
CA HIS A 783 8.39 -1.59 21.84
C HIS A 783 7.10 -2.43 21.69
N ASP A 784 5.93 -1.83 21.56
CA ASP A 784 4.68 -2.62 21.52
C ASP A 784 4.46 -3.46 20.26
N ARG A 785 4.99 -2.98 19.14
CA ARG A 785 4.70 -3.55 17.81
C ARG A 785 5.89 -4.17 17.08
N SER A 786 7.10 -4.07 17.62
CA SER A 786 8.32 -4.43 16.88
C SER A 786 9.44 -4.80 17.82
N ILE A 787 10.29 -5.70 17.33
CA ILE A 787 11.53 -6.16 17.94
C ILE A 787 12.65 -5.84 16.96
N TRP A 788 13.77 -5.34 17.46
CA TRP A 788 14.98 -5.14 16.66
C TRP A 788 16.22 -5.63 17.39
N ILE A 789 17.23 -6.02 16.60
CA ILE A 789 18.45 -6.65 17.06
C ILE A 789 19.64 -5.79 16.62
N GLU A 790 20.49 -5.43 17.57
CA GLU A 790 21.80 -4.86 17.28
C GLU A 790 22.87 -5.93 17.46
N ILE A 791 23.77 -6.03 16.48
CA ILE A 791 24.86 -7.01 16.44
C ILE A 791 26.15 -6.26 16.14
N GLY A 792 27.12 -6.33 17.04
CA GLY A 792 28.39 -5.60 16.94
C GLY A 792 29.60 -6.48 17.21
N SER A 793 30.72 -6.15 16.56
CA SER A 793 32.02 -6.81 16.78
C SER A 793 32.69 -6.39 18.09
N THR A 794 32.25 -5.30 18.75
CA THR A 794 32.79 -4.86 20.04
C THR A 794 31.69 -4.52 21.07
N PRO A 795 31.91 -4.73 22.39
CA PRO A 795 30.87 -4.57 23.42
C PRO A 795 30.40 -3.14 23.77
N HIS A 796 30.67 -2.09 22.97
CA HIS A 796 30.41 -0.71 23.42
C HIS A 796 29.91 0.29 22.36
N GLU A 797 29.68 -0.11 21.11
CA GLU A 797 29.43 0.85 20.03
C GLU A 797 27.96 1.31 19.86
N SER A 798 26.95 0.66 20.48
CA SER A 798 25.58 0.77 19.93
C SER A 798 24.42 1.03 20.90
N LEU A 799 24.63 1.54 22.12
CA LEU A 799 23.51 1.80 23.05
C LEU A 799 22.59 2.97 22.62
N LYS A 800 23.09 3.91 21.80
CA LYS A 800 22.34 5.11 21.38
C LYS A 800 21.20 4.73 20.42
N ARG A 801 21.51 3.95 19.37
CA ARG A 801 20.54 3.49 18.35
C ARG A 801 19.37 2.71 18.95
N LEU A 802 19.63 1.80 19.89
CA LEU A 802 18.57 1.00 20.52
C LEU A 802 17.58 1.82 21.37
N ARG A 803 18.00 2.97 21.92
CA ARG A 803 17.16 3.84 22.76
C ARG A 803 16.31 4.82 21.97
N GLU A 804 16.73 5.14 20.75
CA GLU A 804 16.03 6.07 19.85
C GLU A 804 14.99 5.34 18.97
N GLY A 805 15.03 4.00 18.93
CA GLY A 805 14.10 3.15 18.17
C GLY A 805 14.61 2.83 16.77
N PRO A 806 13.89 2.00 15.99
CA PRO A 806 14.28 1.69 14.62
C PRO A 806 14.14 2.95 13.74
N HIS A 807 15.24 3.38 13.09
CA HIS A 807 15.19 4.45 12.09
C HIS A 807 14.57 3.91 10.78
N PRO A 808 13.76 4.70 10.06
CA PRO A 808 13.31 4.34 8.71
C PRO A 808 14.49 4.25 7.75
N CYS A 809 14.38 3.46 6.67
CA CYS A 809 15.43 3.44 5.65
C CYS A 809 15.54 4.82 4.98
N LEU A 810 16.70 5.45 5.05
CA LEU A 810 16.96 6.73 4.40
C LEU A 810 17.29 6.58 2.91
N CYS A 811 17.44 5.35 2.43
CA CYS A 811 17.65 5.00 1.03
C CYS A 811 16.48 5.35 0.09
N GLY A 812 15.26 5.47 0.62
CA GLY A 812 14.01 5.49 -0.16
C GLY A 812 13.63 4.11 -0.74
N LEU A 813 14.56 3.38 -1.35
CA LEU A 813 14.29 2.13 -2.08
C LEU A 813 13.69 1.00 -1.24
N HIS A 814 14.23 0.71 -0.05
CA HIS A 814 13.69 -0.34 0.82
C HIS A 814 12.32 -0.02 1.39
N THR A 815 11.88 1.24 1.31
CA THR A 815 10.52 1.64 1.68
C THR A 815 9.53 1.20 0.61
N PHE A 816 9.87 1.40 -0.67
CA PHE A 816 8.97 1.18 -1.81
C PHE A 816 9.07 -0.21 -2.45
N LEU A 817 10.27 -0.79 -2.52
CA LEU A 817 10.47 -2.11 -3.11
C LEU A 817 10.20 -3.21 -2.07
N PRO A 818 9.32 -4.19 -2.35
CA PRO A 818 9.21 -5.38 -1.53
C PRO A 818 10.51 -6.19 -1.61
N SER A 819 10.85 -6.93 -0.55
CA SER A 819 12.07 -7.72 -0.50
C SER A 819 12.16 -8.70 -1.68
N GLU A 820 11.04 -9.29 -2.11
CA GLU A 820 11.00 -10.16 -3.29
C GLU A 820 11.47 -9.46 -4.57
N ARG A 821 11.08 -8.19 -4.76
CA ARG A 821 11.56 -7.40 -5.90
C ARG A 821 13.04 -7.13 -5.75
N ILE A 822 13.52 -6.70 -4.58
CA ILE A 822 14.96 -6.44 -4.34
C ILE A 822 15.80 -7.68 -4.69
N ILE A 823 15.33 -8.87 -4.32
CA ILE A 823 16.07 -10.10 -4.64
C ILE A 823 16.00 -10.42 -6.13
N GLU A 824 14.84 -10.24 -6.78
CA GLU A 824 14.73 -10.37 -8.23
C GLU A 824 15.71 -9.41 -8.94
N LEU A 825 15.92 -8.20 -8.41
CA LEU A 825 16.89 -7.25 -8.94
C LEU A 825 18.35 -7.72 -8.80
N ASN A 826 18.62 -8.51 -7.76
CA ASN A 826 19.94 -9.10 -7.50
C ASN A 826 20.14 -10.47 -8.19
N ASP A 827 19.20 -10.94 -9.02
CA ASP A 827 19.36 -12.20 -9.75
C ASP A 827 20.30 -12.02 -10.96
N ALA A 828 21.54 -12.45 -10.77
CA ALA A 828 22.58 -12.38 -11.80
C ALA A 828 22.21 -13.09 -13.12
N ARG A 829 21.40 -14.16 -13.09
CA ARG A 829 20.98 -14.85 -14.33
C ARG A 829 20.03 -13.99 -15.14
N ARG A 830 19.11 -13.30 -14.45
CA ARG A 830 18.17 -12.36 -15.06
C ARG A 830 18.93 -11.17 -15.64
N GLU A 831 19.82 -10.57 -14.84
CA GLU A 831 20.69 -9.47 -15.28
C GLU A 831 21.49 -9.83 -16.53
N GLU A 832 22.21 -10.97 -16.51
CA GLU A 832 23.03 -11.45 -17.63
C GLU A 832 22.17 -11.68 -18.88
N ALA A 833 21.00 -12.30 -18.72
CA ALA A 833 20.11 -12.62 -19.83
C ALA A 833 19.54 -11.37 -20.53
N TYR A 834 19.03 -10.40 -19.75
CA TYR A 834 18.55 -9.13 -20.32
C TYR A 834 19.70 -8.32 -20.92
N SER A 835 20.84 -8.23 -20.24
CA SER A 835 22.01 -7.49 -20.70
C SER A 835 22.57 -8.03 -22.01
N GLU A 836 22.71 -9.35 -22.14
CA GLU A 836 23.22 -9.99 -23.36
C GLU A 836 22.26 -9.84 -24.55
N CYS A 837 20.95 -9.92 -24.30
CA CYS A 837 19.93 -9.68 -25.31
C CYS A 837 19.98 -8.24 -25.83
N LEU A 838 20.02 -7.27 -24.92
CA LEU A 838 20.11 -5.85 -25.24
C LEU A 838 21.41 -5.53 -25.99
N ARG A 839 22.55 -6.06 -25.54
CA ARG A 839 23.84 -5.91 -26.23
C ARG A 839 23.76 -6.42 -27.67
N THR A 840 23.13 -7.59 -27.88
CA THR A 840 22.95 -8.18 -29.21
C THR A 840 22.07 -7.32 -30.12
N ILE A 841 20.99 -6.76 -29.58
CA ILE A 841 20.10 -5.82 -30.29
C ILE A 841 20.86 -4.55 -30.70
N LEU A 842 21.65 -3.99 -29.79
CA LEU A 842 22.43 -2.77 -30.03
C LEU A 842 23.61 -2.96 -31.00
N ASP A 843 24.24 -4.13 -31.02
CA ASP A 843 25.34 -4.46 -31.94
C ASP A 843 24.85 -4.82 -33.36
N ALA A 844 23.55 -5.03 -33.56
CA ALA A 844 22.96 -5.38 -34.85
C ALA A 844 23.14 -4.26 -35.88
N LYS A 845 24.01 -4.48 -36.88
CA LYS A 845 24.45 -3.45 -37.83
C LYS A 845 23.33 -2.90 -38.72
N ASP A 846 22.29 -3.69 -38.93
CA ASP A 846 21.17 -3.43 -39.85
C ASP A 846 19.99 -2.71 -39.19
N LEU A 847 20.02 -2.52 -37.86
CA LEU A 847 18.99 -1.81 -37.11
C LEU A 847 19.46 -0.37 -36.79
N GLU A 848 18.71 0.62 -37.27
CA GLU A 848 18.89 2.02 -36.85
C GLU A 848 18.00 2.27 -35.62
N ILE A 849 18.55 2.07 -34.43
CA ILE A 849 17.83 2.22 -33.16
C ILE A 849 17.96 3.67 -32.69
N LYS A 850 16.84 4.39 -32.60
CA LYS A 850 16.77 5.76 -32.07
C LYS A 850 16.09 5.81 -30.72
N THR A 851 15.00 5.07 -30.54
CA THR A 851 14.19 5.12 -29.33
C THR A 851 13.96 3.74 -28.74
N ILE A 852 14.19 3.61 -27.43
CA ILE A 852 13.81 2.46 -26.62
C ILE A 852 12.84 2.90 -25.53
N LEU A 853 11.74 2.17 -25.37
CA LEU A 853 10.68 2.42 -24.39
C LEU A 853 10.58 1.25 -23.41
N ASP A 854 10.74 1.51 -22.12
CA ASP A 854 10.46 0.61 -20.99
C ASP A 854 9.08 0.93 -20.41
N ILE A 855 8.28 -0.09 -20.09
CA ILE A 855 6.88 0.04 -19.64
C ILE A 855 6.56 -0.76 -18.38
N CYS A 856 7.56 -0.98 -17.52
CA CYS A 856 7.42 -1.68 -16.25
C CYS A 856 7.94 -0.83 -15.09
N ASP A 857 7.32 -0.98 -13.92
CA ASP A 857 7.67 -0.19 -12.74
C ASP A 857 9.04 -0.58 -12.16
N GLY A 858 9.76 0.40 -11.62
CA GLY A 858 10.99 0.17 -10.86
C GLY A 858 12.19 -0.22 -11.72
N GLY A 859 12.15 0.11 -13.02
CA GLY A 859 13.28 0.36 -13.93
C GLY A 859 14.45 -0.62 -13.95
N MET A 860 14.24 -1.90 -13.70
CA MET A 860 15.27 -2.92 -13.90
C MET A 860 15.70 -3.07 -15.34
N THR A 861 14.76 -2.92 -16.27
CA THR A 861 15.08 -2.97 -17.69
C THR A 861 16.02 -1.82 -18.01
N LEU A 862 15.72 -0.60 -17.56
CA LEU A 862 16.62 0.55 -17.65
C LEU A 862 18.01 0.29 -17.04
N PHE A 863 18.11 -0.27 -15.83
CA PHE A 863 19.41 -0.61 -15.22
C PHE A 863 20.21 -1.60 -16.09
N ASN A 864 19.58 -2.69 -16.55
CA ASN A 864 20.18 -3.68 -17.45
C ASN A 864 20.51 -3.10 -18.84
N MET A 865 19.74 -2.13 -19.32
CA MET A 865 20.00 -1.41 -20.57
C MET A 865 21.24 -0.54 -20.47
N ILE A 866 21.48 0.12 -19.34
CA ILE A 866 22.71 0.87 -19.10
C ILE A 866 23.93 -0.08 -19.09
N GLN A 867 23.78 -1.31 -18.58
CA GLN A 867 24.83 -2.34 -18.62
C GLN A 867 25.13 -2.84 -20.04
N GLY A 868 24.08 -3.21 -20.78
CA GLY A 868 24.18 -3.63 -22.19
C GLY A 868 24.77 -2.52 -23.08
N TRP A 869 24.39 -1.26 -22.82
CA TRP A 869 24.92 -0.08 -23.51
C TRP A 869 26.44 0.09 -23.35
N LYS A 870 26.98 -0.14 -22.14
CA LYS A 870 28.42 0.05 -21.85
C LYS A 870 29.32 -1.09 -22.38
N THR A 871 28.75 -2.27 -22.64
CA THR A 871 29.49 -3.45 -23.11
C THR A 871 29.39 -3.68 -24.63
N ALA A 872 28.52 -2.94 -25.33
CA ALA A 872 28.36 -3.00 -26.78
C ALA A 872 29.65 -2.57 -27.51
N SER A 873 29.99 -3.27 -28.60
CA SER A 873 31.26 -3.10 -29.31
C SER A 873 31.32 -1.81 -30.14
N ASN A 874 30.19 -1.10 -30.29
CA ASN A 874 30.02 0.01 -31.23
C ASN A 874 29.43 1.26 -30.56
N SER A 875 29.98 1.65 -29.41
CA SER A 875 29.50 2.74 -28.54
C SER A 875 29.28 4.09 -29.24
N ALA A 876 30.01 4.38 -30.32
CA ALA A 876 29.85 5.60 -31.12
C ALA A 876 28.51 5.72 -31.87
N ARG A 877 27.78 4.61 -32.10
CA ARG A 877 26.43 4.63 -32.68
C ARG A 877 25.34 4.99 -31.67
N LEU A 878 25.67 5.02 -30.38
CA LEU A 878 24.71 5.11 -29.28
C LEU A 878 24.50 6.54 -28.74
N HIS A 879 25.21 7.53 -29.28
CA HIS A 879 25.11 8.94 -28.86
C HIS A 879 23.75 9.60 -29.16
N HIS A 880 22.94 9.00 -30.03
CA HIS A 880 21.64 9.54 -30.44
C HIS A 880 20.45 8.70 -29.94
N LEU A 881 20.70 7.79 -28.99
CA LEU A 881 19.65 6.97 -28.41
C LEU A 881 18.81 7.80 -27.42
N ASN A 882 17.49 7.77 -27.60
CA ASN A 882 16.48 8.28 -26.69
C ASN A 882 15.92 7.10 -25.90
N LEU A 883 16.13 7.10 -24.60
CA LEU A 883 15.63 6.05 -23.72
C LEU A 883 14.51 6.61 -22.87
N VAL A 884 13.39 5.90 -22.82
CA VAL A 884 12.18 6.36 -22.14
C VAL A 884 11.70 5.27 -21.20
N SER A 885 11.49 5.59 -19.91
CA SER A 885 10.82 4.71 -18.95
C SER A 885 9.44 5.28 -18.63
N LEU A 886 8.41 4.46 -18.77
CA LEU A 886 7.04 4.77 -18.36
C LEU A 886 6.81 4.18 -16.97
N GLU A 887 6.63 5.04 -15.97
CA GLU A 887 6.43 4.65 -14.58
C GLU A 887 5.01 5.06 -14.18
N GLU A 888 4.18 4.09 -13.79
CA GLU A 888 2.81 4.39 -13.33
C GLU A 888 2.84 5.07 -11.96
N ASP A 889 3.83 4.72 -11.15
CA ASP A 889 4.04 5.27 -9.81
C ASP A 889 5.15 6.33 -9.83
N VAL A 890 4.75 7.55 -9.48
CA VAL A 890 5.60 8.75 -9.41
C VAL A 890 6.87 8.52 -8.56
N TRP A 891 6.79 7.67 -7.54
CA TRP A 891 7.92 7.36 -6.67
C TRP A 891 8.99 6.50 -7.35
N HIS A 892 8.57 5.50 -8.13
CA HIS A 892 9.50 4.68 -8.91
C HIS A 892 10.23 5.55 -9.93
N GLY A 893 9.49 6.44 -10.61
CA GLY A 893 10.09 7.42 -11.51
C GLY A 893 11.07 8.37 -10.83
N ALA A 894 10.73 8.92 -9.66
CA ALA A 894 11.63 9.82 -8.93
C ALA A 894 12.96 9.15 -8.52
N VAL A 895 12.90 7.87 -8.10
CA VAL A 895 14.10 7.10 -7.74
C VAL A 895 14.97 6.81 -8.96
N LEU A 896 14.36 6.49 -10.11
CA LEU A 896 15.09 6.26 -11.35
C LEU A 896 15.71 7.56 -11.90
N GLU A 897 15.02 8.70 -11.82
CA GLU A 897 15.55 10.01 -12.23
C GLU A 897 16.82 10.33 -11.44
N LYS A 898 16.77 10.11 -10.12
CA LYS A 898 17.90 10.30 -9.20
C LYS A 898 19.06 9.34 -9.49
N SER A 899 18.76 8.08 -9.80
CA SER A 899 19.77 7.08 -10.21
C SER A 899 20.46 7.50 -11.50
N CYS A 900 19.72 8.05 -12.47
CA CYS A 900 20.27 8.58 -13.72
C CYS A 900 21.19 9.80 -13.49
N LEU A 901 20.88 10.65 -12.51
CA LEU A 901 21.73 11.79 -12.13
C LEU A 901 23.07 11.33 -11.53
N LEU A 902 23.06 10.33 -10.65
CA LEU A 902 24.29 9.76 -10.09
C LEU A 902 25.17 9.13 -11.17
N LEU A 903 24.58 8.36 -12.09
CA LEU A 903 25.28 7.79 -13.24
C LEU A 903 25.95 8.87 -14.12
N LYS A 904 25.28 10.00 -14.34
CA LYS A 904 25.83 11.17 -15.05
C LYS A 904 26.99 11.81 -14.28
N ALA A 905 26.95 11.83 -12.95
CA ALA A 905 28.01 12.38 -12.11
C ALA A 905 29.26 11.47 -12.09
N GLU A 906 29.09 10.16 -11.88
CA GLU A 906 30.20 9.20 -11.84
C GLU A 906 30.91 9.04 -13.20
N SER A 907 30.15 9.03 -14.29
CA SER A 907 30.71 8.95 -15.65
C SER A 907 31.62 10.14 -15.99
N ARG A 908 31.25 11.35 -15.54
CA ARG A 908 32.09 12.57 -15.67
C ARG A 908 33.40 12.46 -14.89
N ASN A 909 33.40 11.76 -13.75
CA ASN A 909 34.59 11.59 -12.89
C ASN A 909 35.53 10.47 -13.39
N ALA A 910 34.99 9.38 -13.96
CA ALA A 910 35.80 8.23 -14.40
C ALA A 910 36.35 8.34 -15.84
N PHE A 911 35.68 9.10 -16.72
CA PHE A 911 36.00 9.19 -18.15
C PHE A 911 35.96 10.64 -18.67
N HIS A 912 37.13 11.23 -18.92
CA HIS A 912 37.23 12.51 -19.66
C HIS A 912 36.77 12.43 -21.13
N ALA A 913 36.35 11.27 -21.64
CA ALA A 913 36.07 11.03 -23.06
C ALA A 913 34.69 10.44 -23.39
N ILE A 914 33.87 10.04 -22.39
CA ILE A 914 32.47 9.63 -22.63
C ILE A 914 31.61 10.85 -22.30
N HIS A 915 31.46 11.74 -23.28
CA HIS A 915 30.84 13.04 -23.01
C HIS A 915 29.32 13.02 -22.86
N GLU A 916 28.58 11.99 -23.28
CA GLU A 916 27.10 12.04 -23.27
C GLU A 916 26.50 10.64 -23.06
N ILE A 917 25.87 10.43 -21.90
CA ILE A 917 24.90 9.33 -21.67
C ILE A 917 23.67 9.62 -22.55
N PRO A 918 22.99 8.59 -23.13
CA PRO A 918 21.69 8.74 -23.79
C PRO A 918 20.73 9.63 -23.00
N GLN A 919 19.84 10.36 -23.69
CA GLN A 919 18.77 11.09 -23.01
C GLN A 919 17.81 10.07 -22.40
N ILE A 920 17.87 9.91 -21.07
CA ILE A 920 16.90 9.13 -20.31
C ILE A 920 15.76 10.08 -19.92
N LYS A 921 14.56 9.79 -20.39
CA LYS A 921 13.32 10.48 -20.04
C LYS A 921 12.49 9.55 -19.17
N ILE A 922 12.04 10.06 -18.04
CA ILE A 922 11.11 9.36 -17.16
C ILE A 922 9.78 10.05 -17.31
N TRP A 923 8.74 9.26 -17.57
CA TRP A 923 7.42 9.76 -17.82
C TRP A 923 6.47 9.24 -16.75
N HIS A 924 5.85 10.18 -16.03
CA HIS A 924 4.96 9.93 -14.91
C HIS A 924 3.53 10.01 -15.41
N GLY A 925 2.79 8.90 -15.31
CA GLY A 925 1.37 8.88 -15.64
C GLY A 925 0.86 7.47 -15.88
N ALA A 926 -0.37 7.19 -15.41
CA ALA A 926 -1.09 6.03 -15.89
C ALA A 926 -1.18 6.17 -17.42
N GLY A 927 -0.64 5.22 -18.18
CA GLY A 927 -0.66 5.21 -19.65
C GLY A 927 -2.06 5.09 -20.27
N ARG A 928 -3.04 5.83 -19.75
CA ARG A 928 -4.48 5.73 -20.02
C ARG A 928 -5.04 7.15 -20.11
N GLY A 929 -5.04 7.71 -21.32
CA GLY A 929 -5.75 8.96 -21.60
C GLY A 929 -4.98 9.98 -22.44
N GLU A 930 -3.67 9.81 -22.66
CA GLU A 930 -2.95 10.64 -23.63
C GLU A 930 -3.04 10.04 -25.03
N ASN A 931 -3.25 10.90 -26.03
CA ASN A 931 -3.07 10.51 -27.42
C ASN A 931 -1.59 10.13 -27.62
N TRP A 932 -1.32 8.82 -27.71
CA TRP A 932 -0.02 8.25 -28.11
C TRP A 932 0.29 8.66 -29.55
N ASP A 933 0.72 9.90 -29.75
CA ASP A 933 1.01 10.49 -31.06
C ASP A 933 2.51 10.36 -31.37
N SER A 934 2.85 9.78 -32.52
CA SER A 934 4.22 9.68 -33.00
C SER A 934 4.90 11.04 -33.17
N ALA A 935 4.12 12.13 -33.28
CA ALA A 935 4.61 13.51 -33.27
C ALA A 935 5.28 13.90 -31.94
N CYS A 936 4.88 13.31 -30.81
CA CYS A 936 5.42 13.60 -29.47
C CYS A 936 6.55 12.64 -29.07
N TRP A 937 6.46 11.36 -29.47
CA TRP A 937 7.33 10.29 -28.96
C TRP A 937 8.37 9.79 -29.97
N GLY A 938 8.15 10.04 -31.27
CA GLY A 938 8.87 9.39 -32.37
C GLY A 938 8.51 7.91 -32.50
N ASP A 939 8.92 7.27 -33.60
CA ASP A 939 8.74 5.82 -33.76
C ASP A 939 9.62 5.09 -32.72
N VAL A 940 9.03 4.18 -31.95
CA VAL A 940 9.72 3.32 -30.98
C VAL A 940 10.30 2.10 -31.69
N GLN A 941 11.63 1.93 -31.69
CA GLN A 941 12.28 0.77 -32.34
C GLN A 941 12.45 -0.42 -31.40
N VAL A 942 12.51 -0.19 -30.09
CA VAL A 942 12.58 -1.26 -29.09
C VAL A 942 11.55 -0.96 -28.00
N LEU A 943 10.65 -1.90 -27.74
CA LEU A 943 9.77 -1.88 -26.58
C LEU A 943 10.24 -2.98 -25.64
N CYS A 944 10.51 -2.65 -24.39
CA CYS A 944 10.97 -3.61 -23.41
C CYS A 944 10.22 -3.51 -22.08
N GLY A 945 10.35 -4.56 -21.29
CA GLY A 945 9.91 -4.58 -19.90
C GLY A 945 10.13 -5.94 -19.30
N ASP A 946 9.92 -6.04 -18.01
CA ASP A 946 10.28 -7.21 -17.22
C ASP A 946 9.10 -7.81 -16.45
N GLY A 947 7.90 -7.31 -16.72
CA GLY A 947 6.63 -7.81 -16.21
C GLY A 947 6.38 -7.47 -14.75
N TYR A 948 7.05 -6.47 -14.16
CA TYR A 948 6.75 -6.00 -12.82
C TYR A 948 5.89 -4.72 -12.83
N TYR A 949 4.82 -4.74 -12.02
CA TYR A 949 3.93 -3.60 -11.81
C TYR A 949 3.59 -3.53 -10.32
N SER A 950 3.88 -2.39 -9.69
CA SER A 950 3.73 -2.15 -8.26
C SER A 950 2.28 -2.32 -7.78
N ASN A 951 1.32 -1.87 -8.59
CA ASN A 951 -0.13 -1.91 -8.32
C ASN A 951 -0.78 -3.29 -8.49
N ILE A 952 -0.18 -4.19 -9.28
CA ILE A 952 -0.66 -5.57 -9.48
C ILE A 952 -0.13 -6.50 -8.37
N GLY A 953 0.98 -6.11 -7.72
CA GLY A 953 1.59 -6.81 -6.60
C GLY A 953 2.33 -8.09 -7.01
N VAL A 954 3.35 -8.48 -6.23
CA VAL A 954 4.24 -9.65 -6.50
C VAL A 954 3.54 -11.02 -6.44
N ASN A 955 2.25 -11.06 -6.10
CA ASN A 955 1.47 -12.29 -5.93
C ASN A 955 0.67 -12.69 -7.17
N ARG A 956 0.79 -11.96 -8.29
CA ARG A 956 -0.06 -12.12 -9.47
C ARG A 956 0.75 -12.15 -10.77
N PRO A 957 1.70 -13.10 -10.92
CA PRO A 957 2.62 -13.13 -12.05
C PRO A 957 1.92 -13.22 -13.41
N ILE A 958 0.76 -13.88 -13.51
CA ILE A 958 0.03 -14.03 -14.78
C ILE A 958 -0.57 -12.68 -15.20
N TRP A 959 -1.20 -11.94 -14.27
CA TRP A 959 -1.75 -10.62 -14.53
C TRP A 959 -0.69 -9.60 -14.91
N SER A 960 0.49 -9.66 -14.31
CA SER A 960 1.54 -8.70 -14.63
C SER A 960 1.96 -8.80 -16.11
N TRP A 961 2.11 -10.01 -16.65
CA TRP A 961 2.43 -10.19 -18.07
C TRP A 961 1.26 -9.93 -19.02
N LEU A 962 0.01 -10.14 -18.57
CA LEU A 962 -1.17 -9.69 -19.31
C LEU A 962 -1.21 -8.16 -19.40
N ASN A 963 -0.90 -7.45 -18.32
CA ASN A 963 -0.84 -5.98 -18.30
C ASN A 963 0.21 -5.46 -19.29
N PHE A 964 1.39 -6.07 -19.33
CA PHE A 964 2.41 -5.75 -20.34
C PHE A 964 1.87 -5.89 -21.78
N TRP A 965 1.15 -6.99 -22.08
CA TRP A 965 0.61 -7.22 -23.41
C TRP A 965 -0.50 -6.21 -23.80
N ILE A 966 -1.32 -5.81 -22.82
CA ILE A 966 -2.36 -4.77 -22.99
C ILE A 966 -1.70 -3.42 -23.27
N LEU A 967 -0.72 -3.00 -22.46
CA LEU A 967 0.01 -1.75 -22.66
C LEU A 967 0.71 -1.74 -24.02
N ARG A 968 1.41 -2.82 -24.37
CA ARG A 968 2.01 -3.00 -25.70
C ARG A 968 0.98 -2.85 -26.83
N THR A 969 -0.25 -3.33 -26.61
CA THR A 969 -1.33 -3.21 -27.61
C THR A 969 -1.81 -1.76 -27.73
N ALA A 970 -1.99 -1.05 -26.62
CA ALA A 970 -2.34 0.36 -26.61
C ALA A 970 -1.27 1.24 -27.29
N LEU A 971 0.01 0.87 -27.16
CA LEU A 971 1.14 1.58 -27.74
C LEU A 971 1.37 1.29 -29.24
N ALA A 972 0.60 0.38 -29.85
CA ALA A 972 0.75 0.01 -31.26
C ALA A 972 0.88 1.20 -32.25
N PRO A 973 0.18 2.35 -32.08
CA PRO A 973 0.31 3.49 -32.97
C PRO A 973 1.69 4.16 -33.01
N ILE A 974 2.51 4.03 -31.95
CA ILE A 974 3.84 4.64 -31.85
C ILE A 974 4.99 3.65 -32.10
N LEU A 975 4.69 2.36 -32.29
CA LEU A 975 5.73 1.35 -32.55
C LEU A 975 6.20 1.41 -34.01
N ALA A 976 7.51 1.35 -34.22
CA ALA A 976 8.09 1.25 -35.55
C ALA A 976 7.64 -0.05 -36.25
N ARG A 977 7.60 -0.05 -37.59
CA ARG A 977 7.19 -1.23 -38.39
C ARG A 977 8.02 -2.49 -38.10
N ASN A 978 9.27 -2.30 -37.71
CA ASN A 978 10.26 -3.33 -37.39
C ASN A 978 10.69 -3.24 -35.92
N VAL A 979 9.74 -2.90 -35.04
CA VAL A 979 9.94 -2.86 -33.59
C VAL A 979 10.44 -4.21 -33.07
N VAL A 980 11.44 -4.14 -32.20
CA VAL A 980 11.91 -5.28 -31.39
C VAL A 980 11.16 -5.23 -30.07
N ILE A 981 10.57 -6.36 -29.65
CA ILE A 981 9.84 -6.45 -28.39
C ILE A 981 10.59 -7.42 -27.46
N LEU A 982 10.85 -6.99 -26.23
CA LEU A 982 11.65 -7.71 -25.24
C LEU A 982 10.91 -7.77 -23.90
N PRO A 983 10.45 -8.95 -23.41
CA PRO A 983 10.50 -10.24 -24.10
C PRO A 983 9.64 -10.27 -25.36
N PHE A 984 10.01 -11.13 -26.30
CA PHE A 984 9.24 -11.28 -27.54
C PHE A 984 8.00 -12.18 -27.34
N GLN A 985 8.08 -13.10 -26.39
CA GLN A 985 7.00 -14.03 -26.06
C GLN A 985 7.03 -14.37 -24.58
N VAL A 986 5.84 -14.60 -24.02
CA VAL A 986 5.65 -15.13 -22.68
C VAL A 986 4.81 -16.40 -22.75
N ARG A 987 5.12 -17.39 -21.92
CA ARG A 987 4.47 -18.71 -21.91
C ARG A 987 3.87 -19.00 -20.54
N LEU A 988 2.56 -19.23 -20.50
CA LEU A 988 1.90 -19.77 -19.32
C LEU A 988 2.10 -21.28 -19.29
N MET A 989 2.75 -21.74 -18.24
CA MET A 989 3.12 -23.13 -18.03
C MET A 989 2.35 -23.71 -16.87
N ALA A 990 2.13 -25.03 -16.91
CA ALA A 990 1.46 -25.75 -15.84
C ALA A 990 2.03 -27.13 -15.60
N SER A 991 1.92 -27.60 -14.37
CA SER A 991 2.19 -29.01 -14.04
C SER A 991 1.45 -29.43 -12.77
N VAL A 992 0.99 -30.67 -12.75
CA VAL A 992 0.41 -31.28 -11.55
C VAL A 992 1.54 -31.66 -10.59
N ILE A 993 1.39 -31.22 -9.34
CA ILE A 993 2.37 -31.44 -8.29
C ILE A 993 1.80 -32.22 -7.12
N GLU A 994 2.67 -33.01 -6.50
CA GLU A 994 2.53 -33.53 -5.16
C GLU A 994 3.28 -32.59 -4.20
N CYS A 995 2.56 -31.84 -3.35
CA CYS A 995 3.12 -30.96 -2.32
C CYS A 995 2.49 -31.20 -0.93
N PRO A 996 2.89 -32.27 -0.22
CA PRO A 996 2.17 -32.74 0.97
C PRO A 996 2.09 -31.72 2.12
N SER A 997 3.16 -30.96 2.37
CA SER A 997 3.22 -30.01 3.48
C SER A 997 2.26 -28.84 3.30
N LEU A 998 2.23 -28.24 2.10
CA LEU A 998 1.27 -27.18 1.78
C LEU A 998 -0.16 -27.71 1.71
N PHE A 999 -0.37 -28.89 1.12
CA PHE A 999 -1.69 -29.51 1.07
C PHE A 999 -2.24 -29.80 2.46
N ARG A 1000 -1.39 -30.20 3.42
CA ARG A 1000 -1.78 -30.45 4.81
C ARG A 1000 -2.34 -29.20 5.50
N VAL A 1001 -1.74 -28.03 5.26
CA VAL A 1001 -2.07 -26.78 5.97
C VAL A 1001 -3.08 -25.90 5.22
N TYR A 1002 -3.12 -25.98 3.88
CA TYR A 1002 -3.98 -25.16 3.01
C TYR A 1002 -5.05 -25.94 2.25
N GLY A 1003 -4.81 -27.22 1.99
CA GLY A 1003 -5.31 -27.94 0.81
C GLY A 1003 -6.83 -27.96 0.66
N GLY A 1004 -7.28 -27.50 -0.52
CA GLY A 1004 -8.67 -27.44 -0.99
C GLY A 1004 -9.39 -28.79 -1.02
N GLY A 1005 -9.81 -29.23 0.16
CA GLY A 1005 -10.52 -30.49 0.37
C GLY A 1005 -10.08 -31.26 1.60
N ASN A 1006 -9.01 -30.87 2.32
CA ASN A 1006 -8.71 -31.42 3.63
C ASN A 1006 -9.68 -30.78 4.64
N PRO A 1007 -10.76 -31.46 5.05
CA PRO A 1007 -11.69 -30.85 5.98
C PRO A 1007 -10.95 -30.52 7.26
N ILE A 1008 -11.27 -29.36 7.83
CA ILE A 1008 -10.97 -29.06 9.22
C ILE A 1008 -11.41 -30.28 10.05
N ASP A 1009 -10.46 -30.94 10.70
CA ASP A 1009 -10.72 -32.16 11.47
C ASP A 1009 -11.37 -31.76 12.80
N GLU A 1010 -12.69 -31.58 12.75
CA GLU A 1010 -13.50 -31.10 13.87
C GLU A 1010 -13.39 -32.05 15.07
N GLU A 1011 -13.25 -33.36 14.86
CA GLU A 1011 -13.02 -34.34 15.93
C GLU A 1011 -11.74 -34.01 16.71
N LYS A 1012 -10.66 -33.67 16.01
CA LYS A 1012 -9.39 -33.24 16.64
C LYS A 1012 -9.44 -31.82 17.21
N LEU A 1013 -10.29 -30.95 16.68
CA LEU A 1013 -10.57 -29.61 17.21
C LEU A 1013 -11.62 -29.63 18.32
N GLY A 1014 -11.56 -30.64 19.20
CA GLY A 1014 -12.46 -30.76 20.34
C GLY A 1014 -13.92 -31.05 19.99
N GLY A 1015 -14.22 -31.48 18.76
CA GLY A 1015 -15.58 -31.76 18.30
C GLY A 1015 -16.41 -30.50 18.00
N TRP A 1016 -15.79 -29.33 17.80
CA TRP A 1016 -16.52 -28.10 17.49
C TRP A 1016 -16.79 -27.96 15.98
N ASP A 1017 -18.06 -27.76 15.63
CA ASP A 1017 -18.50 -27.58 14.24
C ASP A 1017 -17.99 -26.24 13.65
N HIS A 1018 -17.17 -26.33 12.60
CA HIS A 1018 -16.63 -25.18 11.86
C HIS A 1018 -17.15 -25.14 10.42
N THR A 1019 -18.29 -25.78 10.15
CA THR A 1019 -18.95 -25.77 8.84
C THR A 1019 -19.29 -24.35 8.38
N ALA A 1020 -19.66 -23.46 9.31
CA ALA A 1020 -19.92 -22.04 9.02
C ALA A 1020 -18.71 -21.35 8.37
N PHE A 1021 -17.50 -21.56 8.92
CA PHE A 1021 -16.26 -21.02 8.37
C PHE A 1021 -15.96 -21.59 6.97
N ARG A 1022 -16.09 -22.92 6.80
CA ARG A 1022 -15.88 -23.57 5.49
C ARG A 1022 -16.86 -23.05 4.43
N ARG A 1023 -18.13 -22.89 4.80
CA ARG A 1023 -19.16 -22.32 3.94
C ARG A 1023 -18.81 -20.89 3.55
N ALA A 1024 -18.44 -20.03 4.49
CA ALA A 1024 -18.07 -18.64 4.23
C ALA A 1024 -16.88 -18.55 3.26
N MET A 1025 -15.84 -19.36 3.45
CA MET A 1025 -14.68 -19.43 2.54
C MET A 1025 -15.06 -19.95 1.15
N SER A 1026 -15.90 -20.98 1.07
CA SER A 1026 -16.38 -21.51 -0.21
C SER A 1026 -17.27 -20.50 -0.95
N GLU A 1027 -18.12 -19.77 -0.23
CA GLU A 1027 -18.97 -18.73 -0.81
C GLU A 1027 -18.12 -17.56 -1.30
N ALA A 1028 -17.13 -17.12 -0.52
CA ALA A 1028 -16.16 -16.10 -0.93
C ALA A 1028 -15.41 -16.51 -2.21
N ALA A 1029 -14.91 -17.75 -2.26
CA ALA A 1029 -14.24 -18.29 -3.44
C ALA A 1029 -15.18 -18.39 -4.66
N SER A 1030 -16.46 -18.72 -4.46
CA SER A 1030 -17.46 -18.79 -5.53
C SER A 1030 -17.82 -17.41 -6.11
N ARG A 1031 -17.65 -16.35 -5.31
CA ARG A 1031 -17.88 -14.95 -5.70
C ARG A 1031 -16.64 -14.27 -6.28
N ALA A 1032 -15.48 -14.93 -6.23
CA ALA A 1032 -14.24 -14.42 -6.80
C ALA A 1032 -14.38 -14.28 -8.32
N VAL A 1033 -14.08 -13.08 -8.82
CA VAL A 1033 -14.22 -12.73 -10.24
C VAL A 1033 -13.09 -13.35 -11.06
N PHE A 1034 -11.87 -13.33 -10.52
CA PHE A 1034 -10.72 -13.89 -11.20
C PHE A 1034 -10.36 -15.26 -10.65
N ASP A 1035 -9.91 -16.13 -11.53
CA ASP A 1035 -9.57 -17.51 -11.17
C ASP A 1035 -8.26 -17.56 -10.35
N GLU A 1036 -7.30 -16.67 -10.63
CA GLU A 1036 -6.09 -16.50 -9.81
C GLU A 1036 -6.41 -15.94 -8.42
N ASP A 1037 -7.55 -15.23 -8.24
CA ASP A 1037 -8.01 -14.85 -6.91
C ASP A 1037 -8.31 -16.08 -6.06
N LYS A 1038 -8.48 -17.28 -6.63
CA LYS A 1038 -8.73 -18.55 -5.92
C LYS A 1038 -7.44 -19.32 -5.63
N ASP A 1039 -6.35 -18.98 -6.31
CA ASP A 1039 -5.09 -19.71 -6.27
C ASP A 1039 -4.20 -19.25 -5.09
N LEU A 1040 -3.40 -20.15 -4.53
CA LEU A 1040 -2.41 -19.79 -3.52
C LEU A 1040 -1.10 -19.41 -4.20
N ALA A 1041 -0.67 -18.15 -4.08
CA ALA A 1041 0.61 -17.69 -4.58
C ALA A 1041 1.74 -18.00 -3.59
N VAL A 1042 2.68 -18.88 -3.97
CA VAL A 1042 3.84 -19.27 -3.15
C VAL A 1042 5.12 -19.32 -3.97
N SER A 1043 6.28 -19.17 -3.33
CA SER A 1043 7.55 -19.60 -3.96
C SER A 1043 7.69 -21.11 -3.83
N LEU A 1044 7.38 -21.87 -4.88
CA LEU A 1044 7.38 -23.33 -4.86
C LEU A 1044 8.78 -23.91 -4.54
N ALA A 1045 9.84 -23.16 -4.83
CA ALA A 1045 11.22 -23.52 -4.48
C ALA A 1045 11.48 -23.60 -2.96
N ASP A 1046 10.64 -22.94 -2.15
CA ASP A 1046 10.70 -22.93 -0.69
C ASP A 1046 10.02 -24.17 -0.06
N TYR A 1047 9.18 -24.88 -0.82
CA TYR A 1047 8.36 -25.98 -0.32
C TYR A 1047 8.72 -27.33 -0.96
N PRO A 1048 8.73 -28.43 -0.18
CA PRO A 1048 8.91 -29.77 -0.74
C PRO A 1048 7.78 -30.12 -1.72
N HIS A 1049 8.15 -30.41 -2.96
CA HIS A 1049 7.20 -30.78 -4.00
C HIS A 1049 7.80 -31.78 -5.00
N ARG A 1050 6.94 -32.48 -5.74
CA ARG A 1050 7.29 -33.36 -6.86
C ARG A 1050 6.34 -33.13 -8.01
N PHE A 1051 6.87 -32.88 -9.20
CA PHE A 1051 6.08 -32.89 -10.42
C PHE A 1051 5.64 -34.32 -10.75
N LEU A 1052 4.32 -34.51 -10.93
CA LEU A 1052 3.70 -35.76 -11.36
C LEU A 1052 3.47 -35.81 -12.87
N THR A 1053 3.44 -34.65 -13.52
CA THR A 1053 3.40 -34.48 -14.96
C THR A 1053 4.62 -33.69 -15.45
N PRO A 1054 5.05 -33.83 -16.71
CA PRO A 1054 5.98 -32.88 -17.29
C PRO A 1054 5.36 -31.46 -17.33
N PRO A 1055 6.15 -30.39 -17.25
CA PRO A 1055 5.69 -29.04 -17.58
C PRO A 1055 4.99 -29.01 -18.93
N ALA A 1056 3.79 -28.45 -18.96
CA ALA A 1056 2.98 -28.34 -20.16
C ALA A 1056 2.66 -26.87 -20.44
N LEU A 1057 2.78 -26.49 -21.72
CA LEU A 1057 2.43 -25.18 -22.20
C LEU A 1057 0.90 -25.04 -22.27
N LEU A 1058 0.33 -24.09 -21.53
CA LEU A 1058 -1.09 -23.75 -21.60
C LEU A 1058 -1.39 -22.66 -22.62
N MET A 1059 -0.53 -21.65 -22.68
CA MET A 1059 -0.76 -20.46 -23.50
C MET A 1059 0.56 -19.80 -23.90
N ARG A 1060 0.61 -19.29 -25.13
CA ARG A 1060 1.65 -18.37 -25.61
C ARG A 1060 1.04 -16.98 -25.76
N MET A 1061 1.69 -15.99 -25.17
CA MET A 1061 1.45 -14.58 -25.40
C MET A 1061 2.54 -14.10 -26.35
N ASP A 1062 2.20 -13.99 -27.64
CA ASP A 1062 3.11 -13.43 -28.64
C ASP A 1062 3.04 -11.91 -28.57
N LEU A 1063 4.06 -11.33 -27.95
CA LEU A 1063 4.12 -9.90 -27.68
C LEU A 1063 4.46 -9.11 -28.94
N HIS A 1064 4.76 -9.75 -30.08
CA HIS A 1064 4.90 -9.08 -31.38
C HIS A 1064 3.58 -8.69 -32.03
N HIS A 1065 2.45 -9.20 -31.55
CA HIS A 1065 1.14 -8.93 -32.12
C HIS A 1065 0.25 -8.21 -31.11
N ALA A 1066 -0.55 -7.27 -31.63
CA ALA A 1066 -1.59 -6.60 -30.85
C ALA A 1066 -2.69 -7.61 -30.49
N ILE A 1067 -3.31 -7.40 -29.34
CA ILE A 1067 -4.53 -8.13 -28.97
C ILE A 1067 -5.64 -7.76 -29.97
N ASP A 1068 -6.31 -8.77 -30.55
CA ASP A 1068 -7.43 -8.56 -31.48
C ASP A 1068 -8.75 -8.53 -30.71
N TRP A 1069 -9.15 -7.33 -30.30
CA TRP A 1069 -10.40 -7.12 -29.58
C TRP A 1069 -11.66 -7.40 -30.42
N THR A 1070 -11.55 -7.36 -31.76
CA THR A 1070 -12.71 -7.42 -32.68
C THR A 1070 -13.26 -8.83 -32.88
N ALA A 1071 -12.43 -9.85 -32.71
CA ALA A 1071 -12.86 -11.24 -32.81
C ALA A 1071 -13.70 -11.73 -31.60
N SER A 1072 -13.86 -10.91 -30.56
CA SER A 1072 -14.81 -11.14 -29.46
C SER A 1072 -16.30 -10.95 -29.87
N GLN A 1073 -16.56 -10.24 -30.97
CA GLN A 1073 -17.92 -9.93 -31.47
C GLN A 1073 -18.41 -10.88 -32.57
N ALA A 1074 -17.59 -11.87 -33.00
CA ALA A 1074 -18.02 -12.88 -33.95
C ALA A 1074 -18.99 -13.87 -33.26
N HIS A 1075 -20.29 -13.64 -33.47
CA HIS A 1075 -21.41 -14.47 -33.04
C HIS A 1075 -21.25 -15.94 -33.45
N ASP A 1076 -20.57 -16.75 -32.63
CA ASP A 1076 -20.82 -18.18 -32.50
C ASP A 1076 -20.12 -18.79 -31.26
N GLY A 1077 -20.20 -18.14 -30.09
CA GLY A 1077 -19.88 -18.76 -28.79
C GLY A 1077 -18.49 -19.43 -28.65
N ALA A 1078 -17.55 -19.15 -29.54
CA ALA A 1078 -16.29 -19.86 -29.65
C ALA A 1078 -15.23 -19.18 -28.77
N TYR A 1079 -15.40 -19.27 -27.45
CA TYR A 1079 -14.27 -19.17 -26.53
C TYR A 1079 -13.18 -20.13 -27.04
N ARG A 1080 -11.98 -19.64 -27.37
CA ARG A 1080 -10.88 -20.54 -27.72
C ARG A 1080 -10.41 -21.23 -26.45
N ARG A 1081 -10.94 -22.43 -26.22
CA ARG A 1081 -10.55 -23.33 -25.14
C ARG A 1081 -9.32 -24.10 -25.57
N ASN A 1082 -8.20 -23.88 -24.88
CA ASN A 1082 -7.08 -24.81 -24.98
C ASN A 1082 -7.32 -25.95 -24.00
N VAL A 1083 -7.53 -27.13 -24.55
CA VAL A 1083 -7.59 -28.38 -23.79
C VAL A 1083 -6.30 -29.12 -24.08
N ILE A 1084 -5.49 -29.33 -23.05
CA ILE A 1084 -4.30 -30.16 -23.17
C ILE A 1084 -4.48 -31.42 -22.31
N HIS A 1085 -4.00 -32.54 -22.84
CA HIS A 1085 -3.96 -33.80 -22.12
C HIS A 1085 -2.50 -34.09 -21.75
N VAL A 1086 -2.20 -34.03 -20.46
CA VAL A 1086 -0.82 -34.23 -19.97
C VAL A 1086 -0.73 -35.59 -19.29
N PRO A 1087 0.14 -36.49 -19.75
CA PRO A 1087 0.30 -37.80 -19.13
C PRO A 1087 0.98 -37.67 -17.76
N PHE A 1088 0.50 -38.44 -16.79
CA PHE A 1088 1.24 -38.64 -15.55
C PHE A 1088 2.50 -39.44 -15.84
N CYS A 1089 3.66 -38.88 -15.50
CA CYS A 1089 4.96 -39.53 -15.67
C CYS A 1089 5.43 -40.21 -14.37
N ARG A 1090 4.74 -39.98 -13.25
CA ARG A 1090 5.05 -40.55 -11.93
C ARG A 1090 3.77 -40.83 -11.15
N ALA A 1091 3.79 -41.89 -10.35
CA ALA A 1091 2.79 -42.13 -9.32
C ALA A 1091 2.96 -41.18 -8.13
N GLY A 1092 1.83 -40.80 -7.51
CA GLY A 1092 1.78 -39.90 -6.36
C GLY A 1092 0.39 -39.29 -6.15
N ASN A 1093 0.27 -38.43 -5.15
CA ASN A 1093 -0.97 -37.71 -4.84
C ASN A 1093 -1.01 -36.38 -5.59
N ALA A 1094 -1.96 -36.23 -6.50
CA ALA A 1094 -2.17 -35.00 -7.26
C ALA A 1094 -2.82 -33.92 -6.38
N HIS A 1095 -1.99 -33.19 -5.62
CA HIS A 1095 -2.46 -32.19 -4.65
C HIS A 1095 -2.89 -30.88 -5.30
N ALA A 1096 -2.11 -30.37 -6.25
CA ALA A 1096 -2.34 -29.07 -6.88
C ALA A 1096 -1.88 -29.03 -8.33
N LEU A 1097 -2.47 -28.13 -9.11
CA LEU A 1097 -1.96 -27.66 -10.38
C LEU A 1097 -1.11 -26.40 -10.11
N ALA A 1098 0.20 -26.49 -10.34
CA ALA A 1098 1.09 -25.33 -10.27
C ALA A 1098 1.10 -24.61 -11.62
N LEU A 1099 0.97 -23.29 -11.59
CA LEU A 1099 0.98 -22.38 -12.73
C LEU A 1099 2.12 -21.38 -12.59
N TRP A 1100 2.84 -21.12 -13.68
CA TRP A 1100 3.91 -20.12 -13.71
C TRP A 1100 4.13 -19.57 -15.11
N ILE A 1101 4.95 -18.52 -15.19
CA ILE A 1101 5.30 -17.87 -16.44
C ILE A 1101 6.76 -18.17 -16.82
N ASP A 1102 6.98 -18.60 -18.06
CA ASP A 1102 8.29 -18.60 -18.70
C ASP A 1102 8.39 -17.41 -19.67
N VAL A 1103 9.52 -16.72 -19.66
CA VAL A 1103 9.75 -15.47 -20.40
C VAL A 1103 10.82 -15.71 -21.47
N ASP A 1104 10.48 -15.51 -22.75
CA ASP A 1104 11.38 -15.77 -23.87
C ASP A 1104 11.98 -14.45 -24.39
N LEU A 1105 13.31 -14.32 -24.30
CA LEU A 1105 14.02 -13.08 -24.62
C LEU A 1105 14.53 -13.04 -26.06
N THR A 1106 14.88 -14.20 -26.64
CA THR A 1106 15.43 -14.29 -28.01
C THR A 1106 14.82 -15.42 -28.83
N TYR A 1107 14.71 -15.19 -30.13
CA TYR A 1107 14.26 -16.20 -31.08
C TYR A 1107 15.22 -17.40 -31.14
N GLY A 1108 14.67 -18.58 -31.42
CA GLY A 1108 15.45 -19.74 -31.83
C GLY A 1108 16.05 -19.56 -33.23
N ALA A 1109 17.01 -20.41 -33.60
CA ALA A 1109 17.72 -20.32 -34.88
C ALA A 1109 16.82 -20.49 -36.13
N ALA A 1110 15.60 -21.01 -35.96
CA ALA A 1110 14.57 -21.12 -36.99
C ALA A 1110 13.19 -20.69 -36.46
N VAL A 1111 12.32 -20.19 -37.36
CA VAL A 1111 10.92 -19.88 -37.04
C VAL A 1111 10.23 -21.15 -36.51
N GLY A 1112 9.66 -21.10 -35.31
CA GLY A 1112 9.01 -22.23 -34.64
C GLY A 1112 9.91 -23.12 -33.77
N SER A 1113 11.23 -22.88 -33.73
CA SER A 1113 12.15 -23.58 -32.81
C SER A 1113 12.12 -23.01 -31.39
N GLU A 1114 12.61 -23.78 -30.40
CA GLU A 1114 12.75 -23.31 -29.02
C GLU A 1114 13.58 -22.01 -28.94
N PRO A 1115 13.21 -21.07 -28.05
CA PRO A 1115 13.95 -19.83 -27.86
C PRO A 1115 15.40 -20.13 -27.46
N SER A 1116 16.34 -19.33 -27.95
CA SER A 1116 17.76 -19.49 -27.63
C SER A 1116 18.09 -19.03 -26.20
N LEU A 1117 17.28 -18.14 -25.63
CA LEU A 1117 17.38 -17.65 -24.26
C LEU A 1117 15.98 -17.49 -23.66
N SER A 1118 15.71 -18.17 -22.55
CA SER A 1118 14.44 -18.13 -21.83
C SER A 1118 14.68 -18.17 -20.32
N LEU A 1119 13.91 -17.37 -19.59
CA LEU A 1119 13.89 -17.33 -18.13
C LEU A 1119 12.65 -18.08 -17.64
N SER A 1120 12.87 -19.18 -16.91
CA SER A 1120 11.75 -19.95 -16.37
C SER A 1120 11.33 -19.46 -15.00
N GLY A 1121 10.03 -19.25 -14.82
CA GLY A 1121 9.42 -18.93 -13.53
C GLY A 1121 9.10 -20.14 -12.67
N CYS A 1122 9.33 -21.38 -13.12
CA CYS A 1122 8.85 -22.61 -12.46
C CYS A 1122 9.35 -22.79 -11.01
N LEU A 1123 10.65 -22.59 -10.81
CA LEU A 1123 11.34 -22.74 -9.52
C LEU A 1123 12.13 -21.48 -9.19
N HIS A 1124 11.75 -20.37 -9.81
CA HIS A 1124 12.38 -19.10 -9.56
C HIS A 1124 11.97 -18.65 -8.16
N ARG A 1125 12.92 -18.60 -7.23
CA ARG A 1125 12.63 -18.45 -5.80
C ARG A 1125 12.01 -17.08 -5.44
N TYR A 1126 12.19 -16.10 -6.32
CA TYR A 1126 11.73 -14.71 -6.15
C TYR A 1126 10.53 -14.37 -7.04
N SER A 1127 10.06 -15.33 -7.85
CA SER A 1127 8.76 -15.26 -8.52
C SER A 1127 7.82 -16.20 -7.80
N ARG A 1128 6.59 -15.77 -7.50
CA ARG A 1128 5.59 -16.67 -6.91
C ARG A 1128 4.92 -17.47 -8.02
N GLN A 1129 4.62 -18.74 -7.76
CA GLN A 1129 3.82 -19.61 -8.61
C GLN A 1129 2.41 -19.70 -8.02
N SER A 1130 1.42 -19.78 -8.90
CA SER A 1130 0.01 -19.86 -8.53
C SER A 1130 -0.39 -21.33 -8.38
N LEU A 1131 -0.80 -21.75 -7.18
CA LEU A 1131 -1.22 -23.12 -6.89
C LEU A 1131 -2.73 -23.22 -6.84
N ARG A 1132 -3.29 -24.02 -7.76
CA ARG A 1132 -4.70 -24.37 -7.77
C ARG A 1132 -4.91 -25.73 -7.15
N TRP A 1133 -5.66 -25.80 -6.06
CA TRP A 1133 -5.96 -27.07 -5.38
C TRP A 1133 -6.82 -27.99 -6.25
N MET A 1134 -6.46 -29.26 -6.32
CA MET A 1134 -7.27 -30.29 -6.96
C MET A 1134 -8.43 -30.67 -6.04
N SER A 1135 -9.61 -30.94 -6.60
CA SER A 1135 -10.78 -31.38 -5.82
C SER A 1135 -10.57 -32.80 -5.28
N GLY A 1136 -10.15 -32.93 -4.02
CA GLY A 1136 -9.93 -34.20 -3.32
C GLY A 1136 -8.57 -34.87 -3.62
N GLU A 1137 -8.15 -35.80 -2.74
CA GLU A 1137 -6.93 -36.60 -2.92
C GLU A 1137 -7.08 -37.55 -4.12
N SER A 1138 -6.66 -37.10 -5.29
CA SER A 1138 -6.61 -37.93 -6.49
C SER A 1138 -5.31 -38.74 -6.50
N VAL A 1139 -5.38 -40.01 -6.09
CA VAL A 1139 -4.24 -40.93 -6.09
C VAL A 1139 -3.96 -41.43 -7.51
N VAL A 1140 -2.75 -41.20 -8.00
CA VAL A 1140 -2.28 -41.72 -9.29
C VAL A 1140 -1.45 -42.97 -9.05
N GLU A 1141 -2.04 -44.14 -9.31
CA GLU A 1141 -1.36 -45.45 -9.25
C GLU A 1141 -0.64 -45.79 -10.56
N GLU A 1142 0.55 -46.39 -10.45
CA GLU A 1142 1.27 -46.99 -11.58
C GLU A 1142 0.67 -48.38 -11.88
N ARG A 1143 -0.26 -48.46 -12.84
CA ARG A 1143 -0.77 -49.77 -13.31
C ARG A 1143 0.11 -50.28 -14.44
N THR A 1144 0.74 -51.42 -14.21
CA THR A 1144 1.47 -52.17 -15.23
C THR A 1144 0.51 -52.69 -16.31
N GLY A 1145 0.34 -51.94 -17.39
CA GLY A 1145 -0.28 -52.43 -18.63
C GLY A 1145 -1.60 -51.77 -19.09
N GLU A 1146 -2.09 -50.70 -18.46
CA GLU A 1146 -3.20 -49.89 -19.00
C GLU A 1146 -2.68 -48.52 -19.47
N ARG A 1147 -3.13 -48.06 -20.65
CA ARG A 1147 -2.71 -46.80 -21.31
C ARG A 1147 -2.75 -45.61 -20.34
N ASN A 1148 -1.69 -44.79 -20.42
CA ASN A 1148 -1.38 -43.60 -19.62
C ASN A 1148 -2.60 -42.85 -19.09
N LYS A 1149 -2.82 -42.83 -17.76
CA LYS A 1149 -3.72 -41.84 -17.15
C LYS A 1149 -3.20 -40.44 -17.51
N CYS A 1150 -4.05 -39.62 -18.13
CA CYS A 1150 -3.78 -38.22 -18.43
C CYS A 1150 -4.65 -37.33 -17.55
N VAL A 1151 -4.11 -36.17 -17.16
CA VAL A 1151 -4.91 -35.06 -16.66
C VAL A 1151 -5.34 -34.20 -17.85
N GLU A 1152 -6.63 -33.87 -17.92
CA GLU A 1152 -7.15 -32.88 -18.85
C GLU A 1152 -7.08 -31.52 -18.17
N ILE A 1153 -6.28 -30.61 -18.73
CA ILE A 1153 -6.18 -29.23 -18.25
C ILE A 1153 -6.85 -28.33 -19.29
N LYS A 1154 -7.83 -27.56 -18.84
CA LYS A 1154 -8.57 -26.60 -19.66
C LYS A 1154 -8.13 -25.19 -19.27
N ALA A 1155 -7.55 -24.47 -20.22
CA ALA A 1155 -7.30 -23.04 -20.11
C ALA A 1155 -8.28 -22.29 -21.03
N MET A 1156 -8.92 -21.26 -20.48
CA MET A 1156 -9.81 -20.37 -21.21
C MET A 1156 -9.32 -18.94 -21.01
N LEU A 1157 -9.15 -18.22 -22.12
CA LEU A 1157 -8.88 -16.78 -22.10
C LEU A 1157 -9.99 -16.11 -22.88
N ASP A 1158 -10.61 -15.10 -22.27
CA ASP A 1158 -11.68 -14.31 -22.91
C ASP A 1158 -11.11 -13.26 -23.88
N VAL A 1159 -10.03 -13.58 -24.59
CA VAL A 1159 -9.36 -12.67 -25.51
C VAL A 1159 -8.94 -13.45 -26.75
N VAL A 1160 -9.35 -12.99 -27.94
CA VAL A 1160 -9.02 -13.65 -29.20
C VAL A 1160 -7.77 -13.00 -29.79
N SER A 1161 -6.74 -13.78 -30.11
CA SER A 1161 -5.59 -13.30 -30.90
C SER A 1161 -5.77 -13.59 -32.38
N THR A 1162 -5.08 -12.78 -33.20
CA THR A 1162 -5.20 -12.69 -34.66
C THR A 1162 -5.14 -14.06 -35.36
N PRO A 1163 -5.91 -14.31 -36.43
CA PRO A 1163 -5.85 -15.56 -37.19
C PRO A 1163 -4.46 -15.73 -37.85
N GLY A 1164 -3.67 -16.69 -37.37
CA GLY A 1164 -2.33 -17.00 -37.90
C GLY A 1164 -1.24 -17.27 -36.87
N ILE A 1165 -1.47 -16.94 -35.58
CA ILE A 1165 -0.48 -17.06 -34.48
C ILE A 1165 -0.55 -18.44 -33.78
N TRP A 1166 -1.54 -19.26 -34.13
CA TRP A 1166 -1.71 -20.64 -33.65
C TRP A 1166 -1.47 -21.63 -34.80
N THR A 1167 -0.27 -21.65 -35.37
CA THR A 1167 0.15 -22.81 -36.17
C THR A 1167 0.86 -23.78 -35.25
N ASP A 1168 0.24 -24.95 -35.12
CA ASP A 1168 0.78 -26.17 -34.53
C ASP A 1168 0.96 -26.18 -33.00
N CYS A 1169 -0.17 -26.22 -32.27
CA CYS A 1169 -0.24 -27.32 -31.30
C CYS A 1169 -0.22 -28.59 -32.15
N GLN A 1170 0.98 -29.13 -32.40
CA GLN A 1170 1.07 -30.53 -32.76
C GLN A 1170 0.33 -31.26 -31.64
N ILE A 1171 -0.86 -31.77 -31.95
CA ILE A 1171 -1.24 -33.07 -31.42
C ILE A 1171 -0.03 -33.91 -31.77
N ILE A 1172 0.82 -34.18 -30.78
CA ILE A 1172 1.70 -35.33 -30.89
C ILE A 1172 0.70 -36.48 -30.86
N GLU A 1173 0.16 -36.82 -32.03
CA GLU A 1173 -0.34 -38.15 -32.28
C GLU A 1173 0.90 -39.01 -32.05
N VAL A 1174 1.01 -39.50 -30.82
CA VAL A 1174 1.81 -40.70 -30.59
C VAL A 1174 1.07 -41.75 -31.40
N ASP A 1175 1.60 -42.00 -32.60
CA ASP A 1175 1.15 -43.03 -33.51
C ASP A 1175 0.76 -44.29 -32.72
N GLY A 1176 -0.50 -44.69 -32.89
CA GLY A 1176 -0.91 -46.07 -32.73
C GLY A 1176 -1.06 -46.58 -31.31
N ASP A 1177 -2.32 -46.82 -30.99
CA ASP A 1177 -2.81 -47.62 -29.86
C ASP A 1177 -2.71 -46.95 -28.49
#